data_AF-A0A8B8FB24-F1
#
_entry.id   AF-A0A8B8FB24-F1
#
_cell.length_a   1.000
_cell.length_b   1.000
_cell.length_c   1.000
_cell.angle_alpha   90.00
_cell.angle_beta   90.00
_cell.angle_gamma   90.00
#
_symmetry.space_group_name_H-M   'P 1'
#
loop_
_entity.id
_entity.type
_entity.pdbx_description
1 polymer ?
#
loop_
_entity_poly.entity_id
_entity_poly.type
_entity_poly.pdbx_seq_one_letter_code
_entity_poly.pdbx_strand_id
1 'polypeptide(L)'
;MRTIVNVLVLLSVCVLPSSAQARYTPCTNSDQCCVRNMSNTWQHKTELYCSGIQSIPPVYETINVLTIKDSSIEHFSEKSIYAYRNDLSDIILINLKNLKYLDSSTFKHFNKLQSLYISRANALKELPSDIFRGLSKTFLALRISKTNIKAIPDLSDLGTSTAMHIIEFEGNRLDTLPTNGIKTRAGQLLLEYNNIHVIEDWAFNGSEIAKLSLKGNYLDFLSEHSFDGIKNLLTLDLSDSSMKLLPSFGLMSIEVLRIENTPTLTEIPSVYSFGSLKEAHLTYSFHCCSFQFPAKHDNSNYNFHQNDLQRTSSECDKIKKNNVMQKNTASRGFPKKQSTEYDNNSDEEFFDKPAITTGTLDVMCGNITKLAAKSNIECWPKPNALNPCEDIMGFFWLRICVWMVGILAFLANMVVLMVVFRRTLNCSVPRFLMSNLAFADFCTAIYLLLLAYEDLTSSEKYFNYAYTWQNGVGCKIGGFLTVFSSQLSVFALCLLTIERWYSIRKALYTNKMTFASTVKIMAFGWVYSIVMATMPLLGISSYSTTSICLPMDTVRASGVCYVFTLLAFAAAAFLLMLFCYVQIYMSLSYETRHAVKGEASVARKILVLVGTNFVCTAPVIFFGFTALLGYPLIDLTKSKMLLVFFYPINSCANPFLYTILTSSFRRDAFATISKFGVCLDNKKEYKVIYSTQTNTQRSTPMHKPTLSLTLQQP
;
A
#
# COMPACT_ATOMS: atom_id res chain seq x y z
N MET A 1 33.47 17.55 -4.09
CA MET A 1 32.71 18.54 -3.29
C MET A 1 31.60 17.91 -2.44
N ARG A 2 30.77 16.99 -2.94
CA ARG A 2 29.77 16.25 -2.12
C ARG A 2 30.36 15.29 -1.08
N THR A 3 31.52 14.71 -1.33
CA THR A 3 32.18 13.79 -0.37
C THR A 3 32.82 14.51 0.82
N ILE A 4 33.26 15.77 0.63
CA ILE A 4 33.83 16.61 1.69
C ILE A 4 32.71 17.19 2.57
N VAL A 5 31.56 17.52 1.99
CA VAL A 5 30.37 17.93 2.75
C VAL A 5 29.82 16.78 3.61
N ASN A 6 29.82 15.54 3.11
CA ASN A 6 29.38 14.39 3.92
C ASN A 6 30.35 14.04 5.05
N VAL A 7 31.67 14.26 4.89
CA VAL A 7 32.65 14.08 5.97
C VAL A 7 32.56 15.21 7.00
N LEU A 8 32.25 16.44 6.59
CA LEU A 8 31.96 17.56 7.51
C LEU A 8 30.61 17.43 8.22
N VAL A 9 29.60 16.78 7.61
CA VAL A 9 28.33 16.44 8.26
C VAL A 9 28.52 15.28 9.24
N LEU A 10 29.36 14.28 8.93
CA LEU A 10 29.72 13.20 9.87
C LEU A 10 30.58 13.71 11.05
N LEU A 11 31.42 14.71 10.85
CA LEU A 11 32.20 15.36 11.92
C LEU A 11 31.38 16.35 12.76
N SER A 12 30.25 16.87 12.26
CA SER A 12 29.33 17.73 13.02
C SER A 12 28.24 16.96 13.77
N VAL A 13 28.02 15.69 13.44
CA VAL A 13 27.16 14.78 14.24
C VAL A 13 27.95 14.13 15.40
N CYS A 14 29.29 14.17 15.39
CA CYS A 14 30.13 13.64 16.46
C CYS A 14 30.64 14.69 17.48
N VAL A 15 30.15 15.93 17.42
CA VAL A 15 30.38 16.95 18.47
C VAL A 15 29.04 17.59 18.87
N LEU A 16 28.07 16.74 19.19
CA LEU A 16 27.11 17.10 20.24
C LEU A 16 27.69 16.58 21.55
N PRO A 17 27.69 17.39 22.63
CA PRO A 17 28.23 16.94 23.89
C PRO A 17 27.44 15.71 24.31
N SER A 18 28.17 14.59 24.43
CA SER A 18 27.84 13.49 25.32
C SER A 18 26.96 14.01 26.45
N SER A 19 25.72 13.52 26.52
CA SER A 19 24.85 13.53 27.68
C SER A 19 25.45 14.32 28.85
N ALA A 20 25.06 15.57 29.02
CA ALA A 20 25.17 16.20 30.32
C ALA A 20 24.27 15.38 31.25
N GLN A 21 24.80 14.26 31.75
CA GLN A 21 24.27 13.59 32.90
C GLN A 21 24.26 14.67 33.96
N ALA A 22 23.06 15.13 34.33
CA ALA A 22 22.88 15.87 35.56
C ALA A 22 23.67 15.10 36.63
N ARG A 23 24.58 15.77 37.35
CA ARG A 23 25.32 15.14 38.44
C ARG A 23 24.31 14.86 39.55
N TYR A 24 23.60 13.75 39.44
CA TYR A 24 22.82 13.22 40.53
C TYR A 24 23.81 12.72 41.58
N THR A 25 23.77 13.28 42.79
CA THR A 25 24.29 12.58 43.95
C THR A 25 23.46 11.29 44.10
N PRO A 26 24.06 10.09 43.96
CA PRO A 26 23.30 8.85 44.08
C PRO A 26 22.78 8.73 45.50
N CYS A 27 21.50 8.38 45.64
CA CYS A 27 20.95 8.06 46.96
C CYS A 27 21.57 6.75 47.42
N THR A 28 22.09 6.74 48.63
CA THR A 28 22.55 5.53 49.30
C THR A 28 21.37 4.57 49.45
N ASN A 29 21.58 3.26 49.21
CA ASN A 29 20.54 2.22 49.20
C ASN A 29 19.77 2.06 50.54
N SER A 30 20.03 2.86 51.56
CA SER A 30 19.40 2.81 52.88
C SER A 30 18.16 3.70 53.03
N ASP A 31 18.02 4.77 52.22
CA ASP A 31 17.04 5.82 52.52
C ASP A 31 15.83 5.75 51.56
N GLN A 32 14.62 5.69 52.12
CA GLN A 32 13.37 5.70 51.35
C GLN A 32 13.12 7.03 50.63
N CYS A 33 13.73 8.12 51.11
CA CYS A 33 13.71 9.44 50.49
C CYS A 33 15.08 10.12 50.62
N CYS A 34 15.47 10.89 49.61
CA CYS A 34 16.73 11.59 49.57
C CYS A 34 16.60 12.92 48.81
N VAL A 35 17.36 13.93 49.25
CA VAL A 35 17.43 15.23 48.58
C VAL A 35 18.61 15.25 47.62
N ARG A 36 18.37 15.68 46.39
CA ARG A 36 19.36 15.77 45.30
C ARG A 36 19.43 17.19 44.78
N ASN A 37 20.64 17.65 44.54
CA ASN A 37 20.84 18.90 43.80
C ASN A 37 20.88 18.60 42.30
N MET A 38 19.84 19.01 41.58
CA MET A 38 19.85 19.07 40.13
C MET A 38 20.59 20.33 39.69
N SER A 39 21.88 20.18 39.40
CA SER A 39 22.66 21.20 38.71
C SER A 39 22.63 20.93 37.21
N ASN A 40 21.85 21.73 36.49
CA ASN A 40 22.07 21.95 35.07
C ASN A 40 22.64 23.37 34.89
N THR A 41 23.32 23.61 33.77
CA THR A 41 24.13 24.80 33.46
C THR A 41 23.43 26.17 33.62
N TRP A 42 22.13 26.23 33.92
CA TRP A 42 21.34 27.46 33.98
C TRP A 42 20.33 27.56 35.14
N GLN A 43 20.11 26.51 35.94
CA GLN A 43 19.24 26.55 37.14
C GLN A 43 19.70 25.53 38.19
N HIS A 44 19.83 25.98 39.45
CA HIS A 44 19.96 25.09 40.60
C HIS A 44 18.54 24.75 41.08
N LYS A 45 18.11 23.50 40.91
CA LYS A 45 16.86 22.98 41.47
C LYS A 45 17.16 21.88 42.47
N THR A 46 16.39 21.84 43.55
CA THR A 46 16.50 20.78 44.55
C THR A 46 15.37 19.76 44.35
N GLU A 47 15.72 18.49 44.17
CA GLU A 47 14.79 17.37 44.00
C GLU A 47 14.69 16.56 45.30
N LEU A 48 13.47 16.35 45.80
CA LEU A 48 13.16 15.30 46.78
C LEU A 48 12.74 14.05 46.01
N TYR A 49 13.61 13.03 46.00
CA TYR A 49 13.34 11.75 45.39
C TYR A 49 12.96 10.73 46.46
N CYS A 50 11.78 10.12 46.33
CA CYS A 50 11.26 9.12 47.24
C CYS A 50 10.88 7.84 46.51
N SER A 51 11.20 6.68 47.10
CA SER A 51 10.87 5.36 46.56
C SER A 51 10.44 4.39 47.67
N GLY A 52 9.37 3.63 47.42
CA GLY A 52 8.88 2.64 48.38
C GLY A 52 8.22 3.24 49.64
N ILE A 53 7.68 4.46 49.57
CA ILE A 53 7.07 5.14 50.71
C ILE A 53 5.55 4.89 50.81
N GLN A 54 5.00 5.11 52.01
CA GLN A 54 3.55 5.15 52.27
C GLN A 54 3.04 6.58 52.48
N SER A 55 3.89 7.48 52.97
CA SER A 55 3.59 8.89 53.20
C SER A 55 4.80 9.75 52.86
N ILE A 56 4.57 10.98 52.40
CA ILE A 56 5.63 11.94 52.05
C ILE A 56 6.18 12.54 53.35
N PRO A 57 7.48 12.40 53.65
CA PRO A 57 8.06 12.94 54.88
C PRO A 57 8.28 14.46 54.75
N PRO A 58 8.05 15.27 55.80
CA PRO A 58 8.42 16.69 55.76
C PRO A 58 9.94 16.85 55.80
N VAL A 59 10.47 17.77 55.00
CA VAL A 59 11.90 18.09 54.92
C VAL A 59 12.09 19.60 55.12
N TYR A 60 13.15 20.01 55.82
CA TYR A 60 13.43 21.41 56.15
C TYR A 60 14.09 22.20 55.01
N GLU A 61 14.57 21.52 53.96
CA GLU A 61 15.21 22.12 52.80
C GLU A 61 14.19 22.64 51.78
N THR A 62 14.60 23.65 50.99
CA THR A 62 13.78 24.17 49.88
C THR A 62 13.74 23.15 48.74
N ILE A 63 12.56 22.58 48.46
CA ILE A 63 12.36 21.57 47.41
C ILE A 63 11.65 22.20 46.21
N ASN A 64 12.22 22.04 45.02
CA ASN A 64 11.63 22.49 43.75
C ASN A 64 10.99 21.35 42.97
N VAL A 65 11.53 20.14 43.06
CA VAL A 65 11.03 18.97 42.32
C VAL A 65 10.69 17.87 43.32
N LEU A 66 9.48 17.33 43.23
CA LEU A 66 9.04 16.19 44.04
C LEU A 66 8.88 14.97 43.12
N THR A 67 9.74 13.97 43.31
CA THR A 67 9.69 12.72 42.55
C THR A 67 9.33 11.57 43.48
N ILE A 68 8.18 10.93 43.24
CA ILE A 68 7.73 9.75 43.98
C ILE A 68 7.63 8.59 43.01
N LYS A 69 8.37 7.52 43.31
CA LYS A 69 8.45 6.32 42.48
C LYS A 69 8.08 5.08 43.28
N ASP A 70 7.51 4.07 42.63
CA ASP A 70 7.40 2.70 43.16
C ASP A 70 6.83 2.65 44.61
N SER A 71 5.85 3.51 44.91
CA SER A 71 5.35 3.77 46.26
C SER A 71 3.90 3.35 46.44
N SER A 72 3.48 3.08 47.68
CA SER A 72 2.16 2.55 48.01
C SER A 72 1.18 3.64 48.47
N ILE A 73 1.31 4.86 47.93
CA ILE A 73 0.42 5.98 48.24
C ILE A 73 -0.94 5.72 47.58
N GLU A 74 -1.99 5.64 48.38
CA GLU A 74 -3.37 5.51 47.87
C GLU A 74 -4.02 6.85 47.54
N HIS A 75 -3.69 7.87 48.32
CA HIS A 75 -4.42 9.13 48.43
C HIS A 75 -3.43 10.28 48.38
N PHE A 76 -3.51 11.10 47.33
CA PHE A 76 -2.62 12.24 47.16
C PHE A 76 -3.41 13.53 47.41
N SER A 77 -3.11 14.18 48.53
CA SER A 77 -3.85 15.33 49.04
C SER A 77 -2.92 16.54 49.21
N GLU A 78 -3.52 17.73 49.27
CA GLU A 78 -2.79 18.97 49.57
C GLU A 78 -1.98 18.87 50.88
N LYS A 79 -2.55 18.24 51.91
CA LYS A 79 -1.91 18.06 53.22
C LYS A 79 -0.58 17.34 53.13
N SER A 80 -0.45 16.39 52.20
CA SER A 80 0.75 15.58 51.99
C SER A 80 1.91 16.37 51.39
N ILE A 81 1.66 17.50 50.73
CA ILE A 81 2.66 18.30 50.03
C ILE A 81 2.70 19.78 50.46
N TYR A 82 1.85 20.18 51.43
CA TYR A 82 1.71 21.57 51.88
C TYR A 82 3.00 22.19 52.40
N ALA A 83 3.93 21.37 52.92
CA ALA A 83 5.25 21.80 53.36
C ALA A 83 6.07 22.48 52.23
N TYR A 84 5.83 22.09 50.96
CA TYR A 84 6.61 22.53 49.80
C TYR A 84 5.92 23.60 48.94
N ARG A 85 4.73 24.08 49.35
CA ARG A 85 3.85 24.95 48.54
C ARG A 85 4.49 26.20 47.94
N ASN A 86 5.51 26.76 48.59
CA ASN A 86 6.11 28.03 48.21
C ASN A 86 7.12 27.92 47.06
N ASP A 87 7.75 26.75 46.87
CA ASP A 87 8.93 26.59 45.99
C ASP A 87 8.83 25.44 45.00
N LEU A 88 7.83 24.57 45.16
CA LEU A 88 7.61 23.42 44.29
C LEU A 88 7.21 23.85 42.88
N SER A 89 8.03 23.47 41.89
CA SER A 89 7.82 23.70 40.47
C SER A 89 7.38 22.46 39.72
N ASP A 90 7.82 21.26 40.11
CA ASP A 90 7.60 20.05 39.33
C ASP A 90 7.17 18.89 40.24
N ILE A 91 6.09 18.20 39.87
CA ILE A 91 5.61 16.99 40.57
C ILE A 91 5.66 15.81 39.61
N ILE A 92 6.37 14.75 40.02
CA ILE A 92 6.61 13.55 39.23
C ILE A 92 6.17 12.33 40.03
N LEU A 93 5.12 11.66 39.58
CA LEU A 93 4.54 10.46 40.19
C LEU A 93 4.67 9.28 39.22
N ILE A 94 5.48 8.27 39.55
CA ILE A 94 5.81 7.18 38.62
C ILE A 94 5.55 5.82 39.28
N ASN A 95 4.84 4.94 38.56
CA ASN A 95 4.58 3.55 38.97
C ASN A 95 3.88 3.44 40.35
N LEU A 96 2.93 4.34 40.59
CA LEU A 96 2.12 4.34 41.82
C LEU A 96 0.88 3.45 41.63
N LYS A 97 1.07 2.15 41.77
CA LYS A 97 0.03 1.14 41.48
C LYS A 97 -1.23 1.29 42.34
N ASN A 98 -1.11 1.83 43.55
CA ASN A 98 -2.21 1.96 44.50
C ASN A 98 -2.85 3.35 44.50
N LEU A 99 -2.32 4.32 43.74
CA LEU A 99 -2.86 5.68 43.71
C LEU A 99 -4.26 5.67 43.09
N LYS A 100 -5.29 5.92 43.91
CA LYS A 100 -6.70 5.87 43.51
C LYS A 100 -7.28 7.24 43.21
N TYR A 101 -6.91 8.25 43.99
CA TYR A 101 -7.49 9.59 43.88
C TYR A 101 -6.50 10.70 44.20
N LEU A 102 -6.73 11.84 43.56
CA LEU A 102 -6.16 13.14 43.88
C LEU A 102 -7.32 14.03 44.34
N ASP A 103 -7.15 14.76 45.44
CA ASP A 103 -8.19 15.66 45.94
C ASP A 103 -8.31 16.90 45.03
N SER A 104 -9.50 17.49 44.91
CA SER A 104 -9.72 18.68 44.06
C SER A 104 -8.91 19.91 44.51
N SER A 105 -8.58 20.02 45.80
CA SER A 105 -7.78 21.13 46.32
C SER A 105 -6.27 20.88 46.31
N THR A 106 -5.81 19.73 45.79
CA THR A 106 -4.40 19.30 45.88
C THR A 106 -3.41 20.38 45.46
N PHE A 107 -3.71 21.14 44.40
CA PHE A 107 -2.80 22.12 43.82
C PHE A 107 -3.20 23.59 44.06
N LYS A 108 -4.24 23.84 44.86
CA LYS A 108 -4.87 25.16 45.00
C LYS A 108 -3.93 26.29 45.44
N HIS A 109 -2.93 25.98 46.28
CA HIS A 109 -1.99 26.96 46.84
C HIS A 109 -0.57 26.89 46.24
N PHE A 110 -0.37 26.15 45.14
CA PHE A 110 0.95 25.91 44.54
C PHE A 110 1.25 26.87 43.39
N ASN A 111 1.46 28.15 43.71
CA ASN A 111 1.55 29.25 42.74
C ASN A 111 2.80 29.23 41.84
N LYS A 112 3.82 28.41 42.17
CA LYS A 112 5.03 28.22 41.35
C LYS A 112 5.03 26.94 40.54
N LEU A 113 3.97 26.13 40.63
CA LEU A 113 3.90 24.84 39.93
C LEU A 113 3.92 25.06 38.42
N GLN A 114 4.82 24.35 37.74
CA GLN A 114 5.09 24.41 36.32
C GLN A 114 4.73 23.11 35.61
N SER A 115 4.97 21.96 36.25
CA SER A 115 4.67 20.68 35.63
C SER A 115 4.06 19.65 36.59
N LEU A 116 3.17 18.84 36.03
CA LEU A 116 2.63 17.65 36.65
C LEU A 116 2.84 16.46 35.71
N TYR A 117 3.59 15.46 36.19
CA TYR A 117 3.80 14.20 35.49
C TYR A 117 3.30 13.03 36.33
N ILE A 118 2.32 12.30 35.82
CA ILE A 118 1.79 11.08 36.42
C ILE A 118 1.94 9.95 35.40
N SER A 119 2.62 8.87 35.75
CA SER A 119 2.80 7.75 34.84
C SER A 119 2.67 6.40 35.53
N ARG A 120 2.03 5.44 34.86
CA ARG A 120 1.85 4.05 35.36
C ARG A 120 1.14 3.98 36.71
N ALA A 121 0.10 4.81 36.89
CA ALA A 121 -0.77 4.82 38.06
C ALA A 121 -2.10 4.12 37.72
N ASN A 122 -2.09 2.79 37.64
CA ASN A 122 -3.21 2.02 37.08
C ASN A 122 -4.49 2.04 37.94
N ALA A 123 -4.40 2.33 39.24
CA ALA A 123 -5.58 2.47 40.09
C ALA A 123 -6.30 3.82 39.91
N LEU A 124 -5.67 4.80 39.28
CA LEU A 124 -6.22 6.13 39.02
C LEU A 124 -7.18 6.05 37.83
N LYS A 125 -8.47 6.27 38.10
CA LYS A 125 -9.57 6.13 37.12
C LYS A 125 -10.20 7.46 36.70
N GLU A 126 -10.05 8.48 37.53
CA GLU A 126 -10.63 9.80 37.31
C GLU A 126 -9.77 10.86 37.99
N LEU A 127 -9.89 12.08 37.49
CA LEU A 127 -9.37 13.29 38.12
C LEU A 127 -10.57 14.20 38.37
N PRO A 128 -10.64 14.86 39.54
CA PRO A 128 -11.64 15.89 39.78
C PRO A 128 -11.59 16.95 38.67
N SER A 129 -12.77 17.41 38.21
CA SER A 129 -12.87 18.39 37.12
C SER A 129 -12.16 19.70 37.46
N ASP A 130 -12.17 20.11 38.73
CA ASP A 130 -11.63 21.36 39.24
C ASP A 130 -10.23 21.23 39.86
N ILE A 131 -9.52 20.12 39.61
CA ILE A 131 -8.19 19.84 40.20
C ILE A 131 -7.14 20.92 39.89
N PHE A 132 -7.28 21.61 38.76
CA PHE A 132 -6.35 22.65 38.32
C PHE A 132 -6.78 24.08 38.71
N ARG A 133 -7.88 24.21 39.45
CA ARG A 133 -8.40 25.51 39.87
C ARG A 133 -7.39 26.24 40.76
N GLY A 134 -7.03 27.46 40.37
CA GLY A 134 -6.03 28.28 41.06
C GLY A 134 -4.63 28.20 40.47
N LEU A 135 -4.37 27.29 39.52
CA LEU A 135 -3.12 27.23 38.76
C LEU A 135 -3.25 28.05 37.47
N SER A 136 -2.74 29.28 37.38
CA SER A 136 -3.02 30.05 36.15
C SER A 136 -1.96 31.00 35.60
N LYS A 137 -0.68 30.91 36.03
CA LYS A 137 0.39 31.73 35.41
C LYS A 137 1.71 31.02 35.13
N THR A 138 2.04 29.98 35.90
CA THR A 138 3.34 29.30 35.83
C THR A 138 3.27 27.91 35.20
N PHE A 139 2.08 27.36 35.02
CA PHE A 139 1.89 25.98 34.60
C PHE A 139 2.12 25.82 33.09
N LEU A 140 3.01 24.91 32.71
CA LEU A 140 3.55 24.75 31.35
C LEU A 140 3.42 23.32 30.80
N ALA A 141 3.36 22.29 31.64
CA ALA A 141 3.34 20.90 31.18
C ALA A 141 2.43 20.01 32.02
N LEU A 142 1.42 19.41 31.37
CA LEU A 142 0.59 18.36 31.95
C LEU A 142 0.88 17.05 31.23
N ARG A 143 1.28 16.01 31.95
CA ARG A 143 1.53 14.70 31.38
C ARG A 143 0.94 13.62 32.27
N ILE A 144 -0.05 12.91 31.78
CA ILE A 144 -0.71 11.82 32.50
C ILE A 144 -0.78 10.61 31.58
N SER A 145 0.14 9.67 31.74
CA SER A 145 0.30 8.56 30.81
C SER A 145 0.19 7.18 31.43
N LYS A 146 -0.33 6.22 30.68
CA LYS A 146 -0.44 4.82 31.11
C LYS A 146 -1.19 4.69 32.43
N THR A 147 -2.29 5.42 32.57
CA THR A 147 -3.24 5.29 33.69
C THR A 147 -4.56 4.67 33.17
N ASN A 148 -5.62 4.65 33.97
CA ASN A 148 -6.94 4.17 33.54
C ASN A 148 -8.00 5.28 33.52
N ILE A 149 -7.56 6.54 33.35
CA ILE A 149 -8.45 7.69 33.26
C ILE A 149 -9.37 7.60 32.04
N LYS A 150 -10.66 7.90 32.25
CA LYS A 150 -11.72 7.80 31.23
C LYS A 150 -12.14 9.13 30.60
N ALA A 151 -11.87 10.25 31.26
CA ALA A 151 -12.24 11.59 30.80
C ALA A 151 -11.13 12.60 31.10
N ILE A 152 -11.01 13.60 30.24
CA ILE A 152 -10.10 14.72 30.45
C ILE A 152 -10.75 15.66 31.47
N PRO A 153 -10.04 16.09 32.54
CA PRO A 153 -10.55 17.09 33.48
C PRO A 153 -10.71 18.46 32.82
N ASP A 154 -11.38 19.41 33.49
CA ASP A 154 -11.53 20.75 32.91
C ASP A 154 -10.16 21.43 32.81
N LEU A 155 -9.78 21.78 31.58
CA LEU A 155 -8.53 22.45 31.25
C LEU A 155 -8.70 23.96 31.09
N SER A 156 -9.92 24.49 31.27
CA SER A 156 -10.23 25.91 31.03
C SER A 156 -9.51 26.86 31.98
N ASP A 157 -9.21 26.39 33.20
CA ASP A 157 -8.41 27.11 34.19
C ASP A 157 -6.92 27.16 33.81
N LEU A 158 -6.46 26.26 32.94
CA LEU A 158 -5.07 26.18 32.50
C LEU A 158 -4.82 27.07 31.26
N GLY A 159 -3.81 27.94 31.34
CA GLY A 159 -3.33 28.69 30.17
C GLY A 159 -4.06 30.00 29.89
N THR A 160 -4.70 30.61 30.90
CA THR A 160 -5.38 31.92 30.77
C THR A 160 -4.43 33.07 30.40
N SER A 161 -3.13 32.98 30.73
CA SER A 161 -2.12 34.01 30.41
C SER A 161 -0.99 33.54 29.49
N THR A 162 -0.57 32.28 29.63
CA THR A 162 0.61 31.71 28.98
C THR A 162 0.25 30.39 28.32
N ALA A 163 0.65 30.18 27.06
CA ALA A 163 0.43 28.91 26.39
C ALA A 163 1.25 27.80 27.06
N MET A 164 0.61 26.68 27.40
CA MET A 164 1.31 25.48 27.86
C MET A 164 2.18 24.92 26.74
N HIS A 165 3.31 24.31 27.07
CA HIS A 165 4.15 23.63 26.09
C HIS A 165 3.52 22.31 25.62
N ILE A 166 3.00 21.51 26.56
CA ILE A 166 2.50 20.16 26.28
C ILE A 166 1.38 19.75 27.24
N ILE A 167 0.35 19.12 26.67
CA ILE A 167 -0.69 18.37 27.37
C ILE A 167 -0.69 16.96 26.78
N GLU A 168 -0.41 15.96 27.60
CA GLU A 168 -0.24 14.57 27.18
C GLU A 168 -1.14 13.65 28.02
N PHE A 169 -2.01 12.91 27.35
CA PHE A 169 -2.85 11.86 27.95
C PHE A 169 -2.62 10.51 27.24
N GLU A 170 -1.37 10.17 26.95
CA GLU A 170 -1.01 8.94 26.21
C GLU A 170 -1.36 7.66 26.98
N GLY A 171 -1.98 6.68 26.32
CA GLY A 171 -2.13 5.33 26.87
C GLY A 171 -3.12 5.25 28.04
N ASN A 172 -4.15 6.09 28.06
CA ASN A 172 -5.24 6.01 29.04
C ASN A 172 -6.45 5.28 28.43
N ARG A 173 -7.67 5.54 28.95
CA ARG A 173 -8.92 4.92 28.48
C ARG A 173 -9.96 5.98 28.11
N LEU A 174 -9.51 7.08 27.49
CA LEU A 174 -10.42 8.10 26.97
C LEU A 174 -11.29 7.50 25.87
N ASP A 175 -12.59 7.79 25.89
CA ASP A 175 -13.59 7.10 25.06
C ASP A 175 -14.25 8.01 24.02
N THR A 176 -14.66 9.21 24.43
CA THR A 176 -15.30 10.21 23.55
C THR A 176 -14.72 11.59 23.80
N LEU A 177 -14.75 12.44 22.77
CA LEU A 177 -14.47 13.87 22.87
C LEU A 177 -15.76 14.66 22.63
N PRO A 178 -16.45 15.09 23.70
CA PRO A 178 -17.74 15.75 23.58
C PRO A 178 -17.61 17.20 23.10
N THR A 179 -18.72 17.81 22.69
CA THR A 179 -18.78 19.22 22.30
C THR A 179 -18.24 20.13 23.43
N ASN A 180 -17.32 21.04 23.08
CA ASN A 180 -16.56 21.88 24.02
C ASN A 180 -15.81 21.10 25.12
N GLY A 181 -15.53 19.80 24.91
CA GLY A 181 -14.85 18.96 25.90
C GLY A 181 -13.40 19.36 26.17
N ILE A 182 -12.75 20.06 25.23
CA ILE A 182 -11.39 20.57 25.39
C ILE A 182 -11.33 22.05 25.06
N LYS A 183 -10.99 22.85 26.07
CA LYS A 183 -10.72 24.28 25.93
C LYS A 183 -9.39 24.63 26.56
N THR A 184 -8.37 24.88 25.75
CA THR A 184 -7.01 25.12 26.26
C THR A 184 -6.13 25.91 25.29
N ARG A 185 -5.02 26.45 25.81
CA ARG A 185 -3.96 27.10 25.04
C ARG A 185 -2.66 26.33 25.20
N ALA A 186 -2.29 25.54 24.19
CA ALA A 186 -1.14 24.64 24.26
C ALA A 186 -0.34 24.55 22.94
N GLY A 187 0.96 24.36 23.04
CA GLY A 187 1.79 24.01 21.90
C GLY A 187 1.46 22.63 21.36
N GLN A 188 1.29 21.64 22.24
CA GLN A 188 1.01 20.27 21.85
C GLN A 188 -0.08 19.66 22.73
N LEU A 189 -1.06 19.01 22.08
CA LEU A 189 -2.08 18.19 22.70
C LEU A 189 -1.96 16.76 22.14
N LEU A 190 -1.51 15.83 22.99
CA LEU A 190 -1.24 14.45 22.63
C LEU A 190 -2.22 13.52 23.35
N LEU A 191 -3.14 12.93 22.60
CA LEU A 191 -4.18 12.01 23.07
C LEU A 191 -3.96 10.59 22.52
N GLU A 192 -2.69 10.21 22.37
CA GLU A 192 -2.28 9.01 21.64
C GLU A 192 -2.62 7.71 22.40
N TYR A 193 -2.91 6.64 21.65
CA TYR A 193 -3.17 5.29 22.17
C TYR A 193 -4.23 5.24 23.28
N ASN A 194 -5.35 5.93 23.08
CA ASN A 194 -6.55 5.82 23.92
C ASN A 194 -7.62 4.96 23.20
N ASN A 195 -8.86 5.01 23.67
CA ASN A 195 -10.02 4.34 23.06
C ASN A 195 -10.99 5.35 22.42
N ILE A 196 -10.49 6.50 21.95
CA ILE A 196 -11.35 7.55 21.43
C ILE A 196 -12.00 7.03 20.14
N HIS A 197 -13.32 6.95 20.12
CA HIS A 197 -14.08 6.47 18.96
C HIS A 197 -15.06 7.49 18.38
N VAL A 198 -15.47 8.48 19.18
CA VAL A 198 -16.34 9.58 18.76
C VAL A 198 -15.69 10.93 19.04
N ILE A 199 -15.70 11.81 18.04
CA ILE A 199 -15.43 13.25 18.20
C ILE A 199 -16.67 14.02 17.76
N GLU A 200 -17.30 14.70 18.72
CA GLU A 200 -18.50 15.52 18.50
C GLU A 200 -18.16 16.87 17.85
N ASP A 201 -19.17 17.57 17.35
CA ASP A 201 -19.00 18.91 16.78
C ASP A 201 -18.40 19.88 17.79
N TRP A 202 -17.47 20.72 17.34
CA TRP A 202 -16.84 21.75 18.17
C TRP A 202 -16.16 21.22 19.44
N ALA A 203 -15.68 19.97 19.43
CA ALA A 203 -15.03 19.34 20.58
C ALA A 203 -13.85 20.17 21.16
N PHE A 204 -13.17 20.93 20.31
CA PHE A 204 -12.01 21.76 20.66
C PHE A 204 -12.28 23.28 20.57
N ASN A 205 -13.54 23.69 20.55
CA ASN A 205 -13.90 25.07 20.22
C ASN A 205 -13.33 26.11 21.20
N GLY A 206 -12.69 27.13 20.63
CA GLY A 206 -12.02 28.18 21.39
C GLY A 206 -10.62 27.81 21.89
N SER A 207 -10.13 26.60 21.58
CA SER A 207 -8.75 26.20 21.89
C SER A 207 -7.74 26.82 20.92
N GLU A 208 -6.52 27.04 21.40
CA GLU A 208 -5.37 27.43 20.59
C GLU A 208 -4.30 26.35 20.74
N ILE A 209 -4.18 25.48 19.73
CA ILE A 209 -3.36 24.27 19.76
C ILE A 209 -2.48 24.23 18.51
N ALA A 210 -1.16 24.16 18.66
CA ALA A 210 -0.27 24.10 17.49
C ALA A 210 -0.13 22.69 16.90
N LYS A 211 -0.08 21.66 17.75
CA LYS A 211 -0.05 20.24 17.34
C LYS A 211 -1.11 19.43 18.07
N LEU A 212 -1.94 18.71 17.32
CA LEU A 212 -2.90 17.73 17.84
C LEU A 212 -2.51 16.33 17.35
N SER A 213 -2.40 15.38 18.26
CA SER A 213 -2.18 13.97 17.94
C SER A 213 -3.27 13.11 18.56
N LEU A 214 -3.99 12.38 17.73
CA LEU A 214 -4.99 11.36 18.07
C LEU A 214 -4.51 9.97 17.60
N LYS A 215 -3.22 9.82 17.38
CA LYS A 215 -2.60 8.59 16.88
C LYS A 215 -2.99 7.38 17.71
N GLY A 216 -3.27 6.25 17.07
CA GLY A 216 -3.54 4.98 17.76
C GLY A 216 -4.90 4.90 18.45
N ASN A 217 -5.88 5.70 18.03
CA ASN A 217 -7.27 5.66 18.51
C ASN A 217 -8.21 4.98 17.50
N TYR A 218 -9.36 4.49 17.96
CA TYR A 218 -10.37 3.80 17.15
C TYR A 218 -11.42 4.75 16.59
N LEU A 219 -10.99 5.77 15.85
CA LEU A 219 -11.85 6.86 15.38
C LEU A 219 -12.93 6.37 14.37
N ASP A 220 -14.07 5.95 14.87
CA ASP A 220 -15.19 5.42 14.07
C ASP A 220 -16.06 6.54 13.50
N PHE A 221 -16.33 7.57 14.30
CA PHE A 221 -17.18 8.70 13.93
C PHE A 221 -16.51 10.04 14.27
N LEU A 222 -16.23 10.82 13.24
CA LEU A 222 -15.84 12.22 13.38
C LEU A 222 -16.94 13.09 12.76
N SER A 223 -17.51 13.97 13.58
CA SER A 223 -18.52 14.94 13.13
C SER A 223 -17.92 15.95 12.15
N GLU A 224 -18.74 16.56 11.30
CA GLU A 224 -18.28 17.48 10.24
C GLU A 224 -17.52 18.69 10.81
N HIS A 225 -17.91 19.16 12.00
CA HIS A 225 -17.26 20.27 12.71
C HIS A 225 -16.33 19.82 13.86
N SER A 226 -15.83 18.58 13.82
CA SER A 226 -14.96 18.02 14.88
C SER A 226 -13.75 18.89 15.22
N PHE A 227 -13.08 19.43 14.20
CA PHE A 227 -11.88 20.27 14.35
C PHE A 227 -12.18 21.78 14.20
N ASP A 228 -13.46 22.14 14.04
CA ASP A 228 -13.86 23.54 13.88
C ASP A 228 -13.70 24.30 15.20
N GLY A 229 -13.30 25.56 15.11
CA GLY A 229 -13.02 26.40 16.28
C GLY A 229 -11.62 26.26 16.91
N ILE A 230 -10.77 25.35 16.41
CA ILE A 230 -9.34 25.30 16.80
C ILE A 230 -8.58 26.45 16.14
N LYS A 231 -7.80 27.19 16.93
CA LYS A 231 -6.92 28.27 16.44
C LYS A 231 -5.47 27.79 16.37
N ASN A 232 -4.76 28.24 15.33
CA ASN A 232 -3.32 28.00 15.13
C ASN A 232 -2.91 26.53 15.00
N LEU A 233 -3.80 25.64 14.55
CA LEU A 233 -3.45 24.23 14.30
C LEU A 233 -2.51 24.12 13.09
N LEU A 234 -1.28 23.67 13.33
CA LEU A 234 -0.22 23.48 12.34
C LEU A 234 0.03 22.01 12.03
N THR A 235 -0.05 21.12 13.03
CA THR A 235 0.19 19.69 12.84
C THR A 235 -0.97 18.87 13.35
N LEU A 236 -1.48 17.97 12.50
CA LEU A 236 -2.52 17.01 12.84
C LEU A 236 -2.03 15.59 12.56
N ASP A 237 -2.02 14.74 13.58
CA ASP A 237 -1.68 13.33 13.47
C ASP A 237 -2.88 12.45 13.84
N LEU A 238 -3.38 11.72 12.85
CA LEU A 238 -4.47 10.75 12.93
C LEU A 238 -4.00 9.34 12.54
N SER A 239 -2.69 9.10 12.57
CA SER A 239 -2.11 7.82 12.15
C SER A 239 -2.55 6.67 13.05
N ASP A 240 -2.46 5.43 12.55
CA ASP A 240 -2.85 4.21 13.27
C ASP A 240 -4.30 4.28 13.79
N SER A 241 -5.21 4.82 12.97
CA SER A 241 -6.64 4.96 13.29
C SER A 241 -7.54 4.23 12.29
N SER A 242 -8.85 4.23 12.51
CA SER A 242 -9.84 3.48 11.70
C SER A 242 -10.92 4.35 11.04
N MET A 243 -10.63 5.64 10.84
CA MET A 243 -11.57 6.59 10.24
C MET A 243 -11.85 6.31 8.76
N LYS A 244 -13.10 6.50 8.34
CA LYS A 244 -13.54 6.36 6.94
C LYS A 244 -13.47 7.65 6.14
N LEU A 245 -13.71 8.78 6.81
CA LEU A 245 -13.76 10.11 6.21
C LEU A 245 -13.01 11.09 7.11
N LEU A 246 -12.28 12.02 6.50
CA LEU A 246 -11.62 13.13 7.18
C LEU A 246 -12.50 14.38 7.08
N PRO A 247 -13.08 14.89 8.18
CA PRO A 247 -13.79 16.17 8.17
C PRO A 247 -12.81 17.29 7.86
N SER A 248 -13.22 18.24 7.01
CA SER A 248 -12.29 19.25 6.47
C SER A 248 -12.42 20.63 7.10
N PHE A 249 -13.50 20.88 7.86
CA PHE A 249 -13.68 22.14 8.59
C PHE A 249 -12.66 22.26 9.72
N GLY A 250 -12.11 23.47 9.88
CA GLY A 250 -11.02 23.73 10.84
C GLY A 250 -9.62 23.33 10.36
N LEU A 251 -9.48 22.63 9.23
CA LEU A 251 -8.18 22.14 8.73
C LEU A 251 -7.46 23.08 7.74
N MET A 252 -7.94 24.32 7.58
CA MET A 252 -7.39 25.24 6.59
C MET A 252 -5.96 25.70 6.91
N SER A 253 -5.61 25.82 8.20
CA SER A 253 -4.31 26.34 8.65
C SER A 253 -3.20 25.29 8.79
N ILE A 254 -3.52 24.00 8.69
CA ILE A 254 -2.54 22.94 8.96
C ILE A 254 -1.41 22.97 7.93
N GLU A 255 -0.19 22.75 8.41
CA GLU A 255 1.02 22.64 7.58
C GLU A 255 1.47 21.19 7.42
N VAL A 256 1.25 20.35 8.43
CA VAL A 256 1.65 18.93 8.44
C VAL A 256 0.45 18.06 8.78
N LEU A 257 0.12 17.13 7.88
CA LEU A 257 -0.93 16.12 8.06
C LEU A 257 -0.30 14.72 8.09
N ARG A 258 -0.59 13.93 9.13
CA ARG A 258 -0.15 12.54 9.25
C ARG A 258 -1.37 11.62 9.39
N ILE A 259 -1.50 10.68 8.47
CA ILE A 259 -2.53 9.64 8.39
C ILE A 259 -1.87 8.38 7.83
N GLU A 260 -0.90 7.86 8.57
CA GLU A 260 -0.20 6.62 8.24
C GLU A 260 -0.95 5.42 8.86
N ASN A 261 -0.95 4.26 8.19
CA ASN A 261 -1.61 3.04 8.67
C ASN A 261 -3.12 3.16 8.98
N THR A 262 -3.86 3.93 8.17
CA THR A 262 -5.32 4.11 8.26
C THR A 262 -5.98 3.54 6.98
N PRO A 263 -6.06 2.20 6.81
CA PRO A 263 -6.53 1.58 5.57
C PRO A 263 -8.03 1.76 5.30
N THR A 264 -8.79 2.22 6.29
CA THR A 264 -10.22 2.52 6.21
C THR A 264 -10.50 3.85 5.53
N LEU A 265 -9.52 4.76 5.45
CA LEU A 265 -9.68 6.04 4.77
C LEU A 265 -9.50 5.82 3.26
N THR A 266 -10.62 5.68 2.55
CA THR A 266 -10.62 5.34 1.13
C THR A 266 -10.35 6.56 0.25
N GLU A 267 -10.85 7.72 0.65
CA GLU A 267 -10.79 8.97 -0.10
C GLU A 267 -10.25 10.11 0.78
N ILE A 268 -9.47 11.00 0.16
CA ILE A 268 -9.02 12.24 0.80
C ILE A 268 -10.00 13.37 0.42
N PRO A 269 -10.40 14.24 1.37
CA PRO A 269 -11.28 15.36 1.06
C PRO A 269 -10.64 16.30 0.04
N SER A 270 -11.43 17.26 -0.44
CA SER A 270 -10.98 18.22 -1.42
C SER A 270 -9.67 18.89 -0.97
N VAL A 271 -8.64 18.83 -1.79
CA VAL A 271 -7.33 19.41 -1.47
C VAL A 271 -7.40 20.92 -1.26
N TYR A 272 -8.49 21.57 -1.67
CA TYR A 272 -8.78 22.97 -1.41
C TYR A 272 -9.10 23.29 0.04
N SER A 273 -9.55 22.31 0.82
CA SER A 273 -9.82 22.50 2.25
C SER A 273 -8.54 22.69 3.07
N PHE A 274 -7.38 22.27 2.55
CA PHE A 274 -6.08 22.46 3.19
C PHE A 274 -5.40 23.72 2.64
N GLY A 275 -5.51 24.85 3.32
CA GLY A 275 -5.00 26.14 2.83
C GLY A 275 -3.48 26.25 2.86
N SER A 276 -2.87 25.84 3.96
CA SER A 276 -1.45 26.07 4.28
C SER A 276 -0.58 24.79 4.27
N LEU A 277 -1.10 23.68 3.78
CA LEU A 277 -0.43 22.37 3.86
C LEU A 277 0.91 22.38 3.11
N LYS A 278 1.94 21.84 3.76
CA LYS A 278 3.30 21.69 3.23
C LYS A 278 3.73 20.22 3.17
N GLU A 279 3.36 19.43 4.17
CA GLU A 279 3.74 18.03 4.30
C GLU A 279 2.51 17.14 4.54
N ALA A 280 2.43 16.02 3.82
CA ALA A 280 1.37 15.02 3.97
C ALA A 280 1.97 13.61 4.02
N HIS A 281 1.81 12.94 5.15
CA HIS A 281 2.13 11.52 5.31
C HIS A 281 0.82 10.75 5.31
N LEU A 282 0.59 9.92 4.31
CA LEU A 282 -0.68 9.25 4.05
C LEU A 282 -0.48 7.73 3.95
N THR A 283 -1.58 7.00 4.01
CA THR A 283 -1.56 5.53 3.93
C THR A 283 -1.37 5.05 2.48
N TYR A 284 -2.02 5.73 1.53
CA TYR A 284 -2.03 5.31 0.13
C TYR A 284 -1.31 6.31 -0.76
N SER A 285 -0.50 5.82 -1.71
CA SER A 285 0.23 6.68 -2.65
C SER A 285 -0.69 7.44 -3.60
N PHE A 286 -1.86 6.87 -3.93
CA PHE A 286 -2.82 7.54 -4.82
C PHE A 286 -3.49 8.75 -4.16
N HIS A 287 -3.54 8.87 -2.83
CA HIS A 287 -3.99 10.10 -2.17
C HIS A 287 -3.02 11.26 -2.42
N CYS A 288 -1.72 10.98 -2.60
CA CYS A 288 -0.75 12.01 -2.98
C CYS A 288 -1.00 12.56 -4.40
N CYS A 289 -1.62 11.78 -5.29
CA CYS A 289 -1.96 12.22 -6.64
C CYS A 289 -2.98 13.36 -6.65
N SER A 290 -3.85 13.44 -5.64
CA SER A 290 -4.83 14.51 -5.49
C SER A 290 -4.18 15.89 -5.36
N PHE A 291 -2.99 15.97 -4.74
CA PHE A 291 -2.22 17.24 -4.64
C PHE A 291 -1.49 17.58 -5.92
N GLN A 292 -1.08 16.58 -6.71
CA GLN A 292 -0.43 16.77 -8.00
C GLN A 292 -1.43 17.19 -9.09
N PHE A 293 -2.65 16.65 -9.04
CA PHE A 293 -3.72 16.85 -10.04
C PHE A 293 -5.02 17.37 -9.40
N PRO A 294 -5.01 18.55 -8.75
CA PRO A 294 -6.15 19.05 -7.97
C PRO A 294 -7.42 19.28 -8.80
N ALA A 295 -7.26 19.66 -10.08
CA ALA A 295 -8.38 19.83 -11.03
C ALA A 295 -9.09 18.51 -11.37
N LYS A 296 -8.34 17.40 -11.39
CA LYS A 296 -8.88 16.06 -11.69
C LYS A 296 -9.47 15.40 -10.44
N HIS A 297 -8.98 15.76 -9.25
CA HIS A 297 -9.52 15.30 -7.97
C HIS A 297 -10.93 15.84 -7.73
N ASP A 298 -11.11 17.15 -7.88
CA ASP A 298 -12.40 17.80 -7.65
C ASP A 298 -12.58 19.00 -8.59
N ASN A 299 -13.17 18.73 -9.76
CA ASN A 299 -13.41 19.74 -10.78
C ASN A 299 -14.37 20.84 -10.28
N SER A 300 -15.31 20.51 -9.40
CA SER A 300 -16.31 21.46 -8.91
C SER A 300 -15.69 22.53 -8.01
N ASN A 301 -14.92 22.11 -7.01
CA ASN A 301 -14.21 23.02 -6.12
C ASN A 301 -13.02 23.69 -6.80
N TYR A 302 -12.37 23.04 -7.79
CA TYR A 302 -11.38 23.68 -8.65
C TYR A 302 -11.99 24.90 -9.35
N ASN A 303 -13.13 24.74 -10.03
CA ASN A 303 -13.79 25.82 -10.76
C ASN A 303 -14.28 26.93 -9.83
N PHE A 304 -14.86 26.56 -8.69
CA PHE A 304 -15.25 27.53 -7.66
C PHE A 304 -14.06 28.38 -7.20
N HIS A 305 -12.92 27.73 -6.89
CA HIS A 305 -11.74 28.42 -6.40
C HIS A 305 -11.07 29.29 -7.47
N GLN A 306 -11.06 28.84 -8.74
CA GLN A 306 -10.60 29.65 -9.86
C GLN A 306 -11.46 30.91 -10.04
N ASN A 307 -12.79 30.78 -9.97
CA ASN A 307 -13.70 31.92 -10.07
C ASN A 307 -13.51 32.89 -8.88
N ASP A 308 -13.32 32.37 -7.66
CA ASP A 308 -13.06 33.21 -6.47
C ASP A 308 -11.73 33.97 -6.59
N LEU A 309 -10.67 33.33 -7.11
CA LEU A 309 -9.40 33.99 -7.40
C LEU A 309 -9.54 35.10 -8.45
N GLN A 310 -10.29 34.84 -9.53
CA GLN A 310 -10.55 35.84 -10.57
C GLN A 310 -11.34 37.04 -10.00
N ARG A 311 -12.37 36.76 -9.20
CA ARG A 311 -13.14 37.80 -8.49
C ARG A 311 -12.22 38.63 -7.59
N THR A 312 -11.43 37.98 -6.74
CA THR A 312 -10.50 38.64 -5.81
C THR A 312 -9.45 39.48 -6.55
N SER A 313 -8.89 38.96 -7.64
CA SER A 313 -7.94 39.71 -8.48
C SER A 313 -8.60 40.96 -9.06
N SER A 314 -9.83 40.84 -9.58
CA SER A 314 -10.56 41.97 -10.15
C SER A 314 -10.90 43.04 -9.11
N GLU A 315 -11.23 42.63 -7.88
CA GLU A 315 -11.46 43.54 -6.75
C GLU A 315 -10.17 44.26 -6.34
N CYS A 316 -9.05 43.53 -6.25
CA CYS A 316 -7.75 44.14 -5.96
C CYS A 316 -7.28 45.10 -7.06
N ASP A 317 -7.56 44.81 -8.34
CA ASP A 317 -7.24 45.71 -9.44
C ASP A 317 -8.10 46.98 -9.43
N LYS A 318 -9.37 46.89 -9.02
CA LYS A 318 -10.23 48.06 -8.78
C LYS A 318 -9.70 48.92 -7.63
N ILE A 319 -9.28 48.29 -6.52
CA ILE A 319 -8.72 48.99 -5.35
C ILE A 319 -7.42 49.72 -5.73
N LYS A 320 -6.52 49.07 -6.49
CA LYS A 320 -5.27 49.68 -6.99
C LYS A 320 -5.49 50.86 -7.93
N LYS A 321 -6.61 50.90 -8.66
CA LYS A 321 -6.94 52.00 -9.57
C LYS A 321 -7.48 53.25 -8.86
N ASN A 322 -7.98 53.13 -7.64
CA ASN A 322 -8.62 54.22 -6.88
C ASN A 322 -7.67 54.96 -5.89
N ASN A 323 -6.38 54.59 -5.83
CA ASN A 323 -5.28 55.11 -4.98
C ASN A 323 -5.51 56.39 -4.13
N VAL A 324 -5.47 56.28 -2.78
CA VAL A 324 -4.72 57.13 -1.80
C VAL A 324 -4.63 56.40 -0.45
N MET A 325 -3.50 56.51 0.26
CA MET A 325 -3.18 56.10 1.64
C MET A 325 -4.38 55.77 2.59
N GLN A 326 -4.73 54.50 2.72
CA GLN A 326 -5.06 53.74 3.96
C GLN A 326 -5.94 52.53 3.62
N LYS A 327 -5.48 51.35 4.06
CA LYS A 327 -6.11 50.01 3.97
C LYS A 327 -6.26 49.42 2.57
N ASN A 328 -5.23 48.67 2.15
CA ASN A 328 -5.23 47.76 1.00
C ASN A 328 -6.10 46.52 1.27
N THR A 329 -7.32 46.66 1.77
CA THR A 329 -8.10 45.53 2.27
C THR A 329 -9.35 45.30 1.44
N ALA A 330 -9.41 44.17 0.72
CA ALA A 330 -10.62 43.68 0.07
C ALA A 330 -11.38 42.78 1.05
N SER A 331 -12.69 42.98 1.22
CA SER A 331 -13.51 42.13 2.08
C SER A 331 -13.91 40.86 1.34
N ARG A 332 -13.37 39.72 1.75
CA ARG A 332 -13.75 38.40 1.25
C ARG A 332 -15.03 37.94 1.94
N GLY A 333 -16.13 37.89 1.20
CA GLY A 333 -17.33 37.16 1.60
C GLY A 333 -17.17 35.69 1.25
N PHE A 334 -17.07 34.83 2.26
CA PHE A 334 -17.15 33.37 2.08
C PHE A 334 -18.63 32.94 2.14
N PRO A 335 -19.15 32.25 1.10
CA PRO A 335 -20.30 31.39 1.31
C PRO A 335 -19.80 30.14 2.04
N LYS A 336 -20.22 29.91 3.29
CA LYS A 336 -20.34 28.53 3.79
C LYS A 336 -21.46 27.91 2.94
N LYS A 337 -21.13 26.99 2.04
CA LYS A 337 -22.17 26.16 1.40
C LYS A 337 -22.84 25.36 2.53
N GLN A 338 -24.14 25.57 2.71
CA GLN A 338 -24.96 24.62 3.44
C GLN A 338 -25.19 23.40 2.54
N SER A 339 -25.15 22.23 3.18
CA SER A 339 -25.74 20.94 2.81
C SER A 339 -26.62 20.92 1.56
N THR A 340 -26.33 19.98 0.66
CA THR A 340 -27.32 19.43 -0.25
C THR A 340 -28.51 18.91 0.55
N GLU A 341 -29.66 19.50 0.25
CA GLU A 341 -31.02 19.04 0.47
C GLU A 341 -31.12 17.51 0.27
N TYR A 342 -31.35 16.76 1.34
CA TYR A 342 -32.00 15.46 1.27
C TYR A 342 -33.47 15.70 1.56
N ASP A 343 -34.31 15.56 0.54
CA ASP A 343 -35.75 15.43 0.69
C ASP A 343 -36.03 14.29 1.68
N ASN A 344 -36.60 14.62 2.83
CA ASN A 344 -37.37 13.68 3.63
C ASN A 344 -38.55 14.43 4.25
N ASN A 345 -39.72 14.20 3.66
CA ASN A 345 -41.01 14.42 4.31
C ASN A 345 -41.06 13.61 5.60
N SER A 346 -41.04 14.28 6.75
CA SER A 346 -41.98 14.10 7.86
C SER A 346 -41.47 14.85 9.09
N ASP A 347 -42.16 15.96 9.39
CA ASP A 347 -42.46 16.57 10.68
C ASP A 347 -41.67 16.09 11.91
N GLU A 348 -40.78 16.96 12.43
CA GLU A 348 -40.69 17.28 13.87
C GLU A 348 -39.85 18.56 14.07
N GLU A 349 -40.52 19.64 14.46
CA GLU A 349 -39.91 20.92 14.86
C GLU A 349 -39.25 20.80 16.25
N PHE A 350 -37.92 20.97 16.34
CA PHE A 350 -37.27 21.75 17.41
C PHE A 350 -35.76 21.90 17.13
N PHE A 351 -35.31 23.11 16.78
CA PHE A 351 -34.07 23.81 17.19
C PHE A 351 -33.77 24.97 16.23
N ASP A 352 -33.35 26.08 16.82
CA ASP A 352 -33.37 27.44 16.29
C ASP A 352 -32.64 27.69 14.95
N LYS A 353 -33.17 28.69 14.24
CA LYS A 353 -32.70 29.20 12.93
C LYS A 353 -31.18 29.43 12.91
N PRO A 354 -30.45 28.99 11.87
CA PRO A 354 -29.02 29.26 11.75
C PRO A 354 -28.79 30.76 11.57
N ALA A 355 -28.07 31.37 12.50
CA ALA A 355 -27.57 32.73 12.35
C ALA A 355 -26.51 32.75 11.24
N ILE A 356 -26.82 33.44 10.13
CA ILE A 356 -25.84 33.80 9.11
C ILE A 356 -24.83 34.77 9.75
N THR A 357 -23.69 34.26 10.21
CA THR A 357 -22.56 35.11 10.54
C THR A 357 -21.74 35.31 9.26
N THR A 358 -21.91 36.47 8.63
CA THR A 358 -21.03 36.95 7.57
C THR A 358 -19.66 37.27 8.18
N GLY A 359 -18.74 36.32 8.17
CA GLY A 359 -17.34 36.61 8.47
C GLY A 359 -16.71 37.36 7.30
N THR A 360 -16.35 38.62 7.49
CA THR A 360 -15.54 39.39 6.53
C THR A 360 -14.07 39.13 6.79
N LEU A 361 -13.37 38.44 5.88
CA LEU A 361 -11.91 38.35 5.95
C LEU A 361 -11.31 39.53 5.19
N ASP A 362 -10.48 40.30 5.89
CA ASP A 362 -9.76 41.45 5.35
C ASP A 362 -8.53 40.95 4.56
N VAL A 363 -8.60 40.98 3.22
CA VAL A 363 -7.52 40.49 2.34
C VAL A 363 -6.61 41.64 1.93
N MET A 364 -5.32 41.57 2.30
CA MET A 364 -4.33 42.52 1.78
C MET A 364 -4.01 42.25 0.30
N CYS A 365 -4.23 43.25 -0.55
CA CYS A 365 -3.94 43.14 -1.99
C CYS A 365 -2.42 43.13 -2.25
N GLY A 366 -1.83 41.93 -2.27
CA GLY A 366 -0.43 41.67 -2.63
C GLY A 366 -0.27 41.07 -4.03
N ASN A 367 0.88 40.44 -4.28
CA ASN A 367 1.10 39.64 -5.49
C ASN A 367 0.31 38.32 -5.32
N ILE A 368 -0.87 38.22 -5.94
CA ILE A 368 -1.72 37.02 -5.85
C ILE A 368 -0.99 35.92 -6.63
N THR A 369 -0.31 35.03 -5.90
CA THR A 369 0.32 33.87 -6.52
C THR A 369 -0.79 32.98 -7.09
N LYS A 370 -0.69 32.66 -8.39
CA LYS A 370 -1.52 31.61 -9.00
C LYS A 370 -1.35 30.35 -8.15
N LEU A 371 -2.44 29.60 -7.95
CA LEU A 371 -2.47 28.37 -7.17
C LEU A 371 -1.47 27.29 -7.59
N ALA A 372 -0.75 27.48 -8.69
CA ALA A 372 0.44 26.73 -9.05
C ALA A 372 1.49 26.66 -7.92
N ALA A 373 1.48 27.59 -6.94
CA ALA A 373 2.35 27.51 -5.74
C ALA A 373 1.95 26.39 -4.75
N LYS A 374 0.75 25.80 -4.87
CA LYS A 374 0.31 24.63 -4.07
C LYS A 374 0.92 23.30 -4.56
N SER A 375 1.73 23.34 -5.63
CA SER A 375 2.41 22.16 -6.20
C SER A 375 3.65 21.70 -5.43
N ASN A 376 4.08 22.43 -4.39
CA ASN A 376 5.26 22.10 -3.60
C ASN A 376 4.93 21.41 -2.26
N ILE A 377 3.81 20.68 -2.21
CA ILE A 377 3.46 19.84 -1.06
C ILE A 377 4.31 18.57 -1.14
N GLU A 378 5.10 18.31 -0.11
CA GLU A 378 5.81 17.05 0.01
C GLU A 378 4.84 15.98 0.55
N CYS A 379 4.56 14.97 -0.28
CA CYS A 379 3.61 13.91 0.07
C CYS A 379 4.24 12.52 -0.01
N TRP A 380 3.91 11.68 0.96
CA TRP A 380 4.36 10.29 1.06
C TRP A 380 3.20 9.34 1.37
N PRO A 381 3.24 8.08 0.89
CA PRO A 381 4.25 7.52 -0.01
C PRO A 381 4.11 8.05 -1.44
N LYS A 382 5.24 8.23 -2.14
CA LYS A 382 5.22 8.74 -3.52
C LYS A 382 4.61 7.71 -4.49
N PRO A 383 3.76 8.13 -5.43
CA PRO A 383 3.31 7.28 -6.54
C PRO A 383 4.50 6.69 -7.30
N ASN A 384 4.33 5.49 -7.86
CA ASN A 384 5.37 4.79 -8.60
C ASN A 384 4.79 4.07 -9.83
N ALA A 385 5.61 3.38 -10.62
CA ALA A 385 5.15 2.78 -11.87
C ALA A 385 4.08 1.67 -11.69
N LEU A 386 4.08 0.99 -10.53
CA LEU A 386 3.11 -0.05 -10.17
C LEU A 386 1.88 0.51 -9.45
N ASN A 387 1.94 1.74 -8.97
CA ASN A 387 0.84 2.51 -8.38
C ASN A 387 0.84 3.94 -8.96
N PRO A 388 0.47 4.09 -10.25
CA PRO A 388 0.48 5.37 -10.95
C PRO A 388 -0.72 6.25 -10.57
N CYS A 389 -0.66 7.54 -10.92
CA CYS A 389 -1.77 8.46 -10.68
C CYS A 389 -2.86 8.40 -11.75
N GLU A 390 -2.48 8.48 -13.03
CA GLU A 390 -3.43 8.73 -14.12
C GLU A 390 -3.86 7.45 -14.84
N ASP A 391 -2.89 6.67 -15.33
CA ASP A 391 -3.17 5.48 -16.15
C ASP A 391 -2.46 4.23 -15.59
N ILE A 392 -3.18 3.11 -15.56
CA ILE A 392 -2.66 1.82 -15.09
C ILE A 392 -1.50 1.37 -15.96
N MET A 393 -1.56 1.54 -17.28
CA MET A 393 -0.47 1.17 -18.21
C MET A 393 0.59 2.27 -18.32
N GLY A 394 0.20 3.54 -18.23
CA GLY A 394 1.09 4.70 -18.27
C GLY A 394 1.60 5.09 -19.66
N PHE A 395 1.79 4.14 -20.58
CA PHE A 395 2.19 4.42 -21.97
C PHE A 395 1.10 4.05 -22.97
N PHE A 396 0.82 4.95 -23.91
CA PHE A 396 -0.19 4.74 -24.96
C PHE A 396 0.11 3.51 -25.83
N TRP A 397 1.36 3.31 -26.24
CA TRP A 397 1.75 2.13 -27.03
C TRP A 397 1.55 0.82 -26.25
N LEU A 398 1.80 0.84 -24.93
CA LEU A 398 1.60 -0.33 -24.07
C LEU A 398 0.12 -0.69 -23.97
N ARG A 399 -0.77 0.31 -23.88
CA ARG A 399 -2.24 0.11 -23.92
C ARG A 399 -2.66 -0.61 -25.20
N ILE A 400 -2.19 -0.17 -26.37
CA ILE A 400 -2.48 -0.84 -27.65
C ILE A 400 -1.95 -2.27 -27.64
N CYS A 401 -0.72 -2.48 -27.18
CA CYS A 401 -0.09 -3.80 -27.12
C CYS A 401 -0.86 -4.79 -26.24
N VAL A 402 -1.31 -4.37 -25.05
CA VAL A 402 -2.05 -5.25 -24.13
C VAL A 402 -3.38 -5.70 -24.74
N TRP A 403 -4.12 -4.80 -25.39
CA TRP A 403 -5.33 -5.16 -26.14
C TRP A 403 -5.04 -6.17 -27.25
N MET A 404 -4.03 -5.90 -28.09
CA MET A 404 -3.68 -6.81 -29.19
C MET A 404 -3.25 -8.19 -28.69
N VAL A 405 -2.33 -8.25 -27.72
CA VAL A 405 -1.83 -9.52 -27.16
C VAL A 405 -2.95 -10.27 -26.43
N GLY A 406 -3.78 -9.57 -25.65
CA GLY A 406 -4.90 -10.16 -24.93
C GLY A 406 -5.93 -10.79 -25.86
N ILE A 407 -6.39 -10.06 -26.88
CA ILE A 407 -7.37 -10.57 -27.86
C ILE A 407 -6.79 -11.75 -28.64
N LEU A 408 -5.55 -11.62 -29.13
CA LEU A 408 -4.91 -12.65 -29.94
C LEU A 408 -4.69 -13.94 -29.13
N ALA A 409 -4.20 -13.83 -27.90
CA ALA A 409 -4.01 -14.97 -27.01
C ALA A 409 -5.36 -15.62 -26.65
N PHE A 410 -6.41 -14.83 -26.41
CA PHE A 410 -7.74 -15.35 -26.12
C PHE A 410 -8.29 -16.19 -27.29
N LEU A 411 -8.29 -15.63 -28.50
CA LEU A 411 -8.83 -16.31 -29.69
C LEU A 411 -8.00 -17.54 -30.06
N ALA A 412 -6.67 -17.43 -30.06
CA ALA A 412 -5.79 -18.52 -30.46
C ALA A 412 -5.88 -19.72 -29.51
N ASN A 413 -5.89 -19.49 -28.19
CA ASN A 413 -6.01 -20.56 -27.20
C ASN A 413 -7.43 -21.15 -27.16
N MET A 414 -8.48 -20.35 -27.41
CA MET A 414 -9.84 -20.86 -27.60
C MET A 414 -9.94 -21.86 -28.76
N VAL A 415 -9.33 -21.54 -29.91
CA VAL A 415 -9.29 -22.46 -31.05
C VAL A 415 -8.56 -23.75 -30.69
N VAL A 416 -7.42 -23.67 -29.98
CA VAL A 416 -6.68 -24.86 -29.53
C VAL A 416 -7.55 -25.75 -28.65
N LEU A 417 -8.23 -25.18 -27.65
CA LEU A 417 -9.14 -25.91 -26.77
C LEU A 417 -10.29 -26.55 -27.55
N MET A 418 -10.94 -25.82 -28.46
CA MET A 418 -12.03 -26.36 -29.30
C MET A 418 -11.58 -27.53 -30.16
N VAL A 419 -10.39 -27.45 -30.76
CA VAL A 419 -9.81 -28.53 -31.59
C VAL A 419 -9.57 -29.79 -30.76
N VAL A 420 -9.07 -29.64 -29.53
CA VAL A 420 -8.81 -30.76 -28.62
C VAL A 420 -10.12 -31.38 -28.14
N PHE A 421 -11.08 -30.59 -27.67
CA PHE A 421 -12.36 -31.10 -27.13
C PHE A 421 -13.24 -31.77 -28.19
N ARG A 422 -13.18 -31.36 -29.47
CA ARG A 422 -13.95 -31.99 -30.55
C ARG A 422 -13.44 -33.37 -30.96
N ARG A 423 -12.21 -33.76 -30.59
CA ARG A 423 -11.61 -35.06 -30.92
C ARG A 423 -11.33 -35.89 -29.67
N THR A 424 -12.38 -36.33 -29.00
CA THR A 424 -12.34 -37.21 -27.82
C THR A 424 -11.76 -38.61 -28.08
N LEU A 425 -11.49 -38.99 -29.34
CA LEU A 425 -11.21 -40.38 -29.72
C LEU A 425 -9.70 -40.73 -29.85
N ASN A 426 -8.76 -39.79 -29.71
CA ASN A 426 -7.32 -40.08 -29.85
C ASN A 426 -6.44 -39.15 -28.98
N CYS A 427 -6.56 -39.23 -27.65
CA CYS A 427 -5.79 -38.43 -26.70
C CYS A 427 -4.38 -39.00 -26.49
N SER A 428 -3.36 -38.38 -27.10
CA SER A 428 -1.96 -38.65 -26.77
C SER A 428 -1.49 -37.76 -25.63
N VAL A 429 -0.47 -38.21 -24.88
CA VAL A 429 0.13 -37.46 -23.76
C VAL A 429 0.49 -36.01 -24.15
N PRO A 430 1.17 -35.74 -25.29
CA PRO A 430 1.51 -34.37 -25.67
C PRO A 430 0.29 -33.50 -25.97
N ARG A 431 -0.79 -34.06 -26.56
CA ARG A 431 -2.02 -33.32 -26.84
C ARG A 431 -2.74 -32.91 -25.56
N PHE A 432 -2.75 -33.79 -24.56
CA PHE A 432 -3.28 -33.47 -23.24
C PHE A 432 -2.49 -32.36 -22.55
N LEU A 433 -1.15 -32.42 -22.59
CA LEU A 433 -0.30 -31.38 -21.99
C LEU A 433 -0.45 -30.03 -22.71
N MET A 434 -0.49 -30.02 -24.05
CA MET A 434 -0.77 -28.81 -24.84
C MET A 434 -2.16 -28.23 -24.54
N SER A 435 -3.16 -29.05 -24.24
CA SER A 435 -4.49 -28.57 -23.83
C SER A 435 -4.48 -27.90 -22.47
N ASN A 436 -3.73 -28.43 -21.49
CA ASN A 436 -3.60 -27.80 -20.18
C ASN A 436 -2.85 -26.47 -20.28
N LEU A 437 -1.80 -26.41 -21.11
CA LEU A 437 -1.07 -25.18 -21.39
C LEU A 437 -1.95 -24.13 -22.09
N ALA A 438 -2.74 -24.53 -23.09
CA ALA A 438 -3.70 -23.64 -23.75
C ALA A 438 -4.78 -23.12 -22.78
N PHE A 439 -5.21 -23.93 -21.81
CA PHE A 439 -6.15 -23.48 -20.77
C PHE A 439 -5.51 -22.44 -19.84
N ALA A 440 -4.28 -22.68 -19.39
CA ALA A 440 -3.56 -21.71 -18.57
C ALA A 440 -3.33 -20.39 -19.33
N ASP A 441 -2.88 -20.45 -20.58
CA ASP A 441 -2.68 -19.27 -21.44
C ASP A 441 -3.98 -18.52 -21.73
N PHE A 442 -5.11 -19.23 -21.84
CA PHE A 442 -6.44 -18.62 -21.94
C PHE A 442 -6.82 -17.84 -20.67
N CYS A 443 -6.52 -18.37 -19.47
CA CYS A 443 -6.70 -17.62 -18.22
C CYS A 443 -5.83 -16.36 -18.16
N THR A 444 -4.57 -16.43 -18.62
CA THR A 444 -3.70 -15.24 -18.76
C THR A 444 -4.33 -14.20 -19.69
N ALA A 445 -4.91 -14.62 -20.81
CA ALA A 445 -5.57 -13.72 -21.75
C ALA A 445 -6.78 -13.00 -21.13
N ILE A 446 -7.62 -13.71 -20.36
CA ILE A 446 -8.74 -13.09 -19.62
C ILE A 446 -8.22 -12.03 -18.64
N TYR A 447 -7.16 -12.34 -17.89
CA TYR A 447 -6.53 -11.39 -16.98
C TYR A 447 -6.03 -10.12 -17.71
N LEU A 448 -5.39 -10.25 -18.87
CA LEU A 448 -4.94 -9.08 -19.64
C LEU A 448 -6.09 -8.24 -20.15
N LEU A 449 -7.18 -8.87 -20.61
CA LEU A 449 -8.37 -8.15 -21.07
C LEU A 449 -9.06 -7.42 -19.91
N LEU A 450 -9.08 -8.02 -18.72
CA LEU A 450 -9.58 -7.38 -17.50
C LEU A 450 -8.73 -6.13 -17.15
N LEU A 451 -7.40 -6.22 -17.21
CA LEU A 451 -6.53 -5.06 -17.00
C LEU A 451 -6.73 -3.98 -18.07
N ALA A 452 -6.88 -4.39 -19.33
CA ALA A 452 -7.07 -3.46 -20.45
C ALA A 452 -8.42 -2.72 -20.37
N TYR A 453 -9.46 -3.41 -19.89
CA TYR A 453 -10.77 -2.85 -19.62
C TYR A 453 -10.73 -1.82 -18.48
N GLU A 454 -10.07 -2.17 -17.36
CA GLU A 454 -9.94 -1.25 -16.24
C GLU A 454 -9.15 0.00 -16.64
N ASP A 455 -8.01 -0.17 -17.31
CA ASP A 455 -7.17 0.94 -17.78
C ASP A 455 -7.92 1.88 -18.73
N LEU A 456 -8.85 1.38 -19.55
CA LEU A 456 -9.70 2.20 -20.42
C LEU A 456 -10.73 3.00 -19.60
N THR A 457 -11.35 2.36 -18.61
CA THR A 457 -12.43 2.96 -17.80
C THR A 457 -11.89 4.00 -16.83
N SER A 458 -10.74 3.73 -16.23
CA SER A 458 -10.10 4.58 -15.22
C SER A 458 -9.12 5.59 -15.83
N SER A 459 -9.02 5.68 -17.16
CA SER A 459 -7.97 6.47 -17.83
C SER A 459 -7.99 7.93 -17.38
N GLU A 460 -6.80 8.49 -17.21
CA GLU A 460 -6.54 9.85 -16.73
C GLU A 460 -6.98 10.17 -15.29
N LYS A 461 -7.77 9.31 -14.64
CA LYS A 461 -8.37 9.53 -13.32
C LYS A 461 -8.25 8.30 -12.41
N TYR A 462 -7.27 7.42 -12.67
CA TYR A 462 -7.13 6.15 -11.94
C TYR A 462 -7.04 6.35 -10.43
N PHE A 463 -6.35 7.39 -9.94
CA PHE A 463 -6.20 7.63 -8.50
C PHE A 463 -7.53 7.78 -7.73
N ASN A 464 -8.62 8.21 -8.38
CA ASN A 464 -9.96 8.28 -7.77
C ASN A 464 -10.62 6.89 -7.64
N TYR A 465 -10.24 5.94 -8.49
CA TYR A 465 -10.77 4.57 -8.51
C TYR A 465 -9.76 3.54 -7.98
N ALA A 466 -8.57 3.97 -7.58
CA ALA A 466 -7.47 3.08 -7.22
C ALA A 466 -7.84 2.17 -6.05
N TYR A 467 -8.47 2.72 -5.01
CA TYR A 467 -8.91 1.92 -3.85
C TYR A 467 -9.96 0.88 -4.24
N THR A 468 -10.99 1.29 -5.00
CA THR A 468 -12.11 0.42 -5.40
C THR A 468 -11.65 -0.68 -6.34
N TRP A 469 -10.70 -0.39 -7.24
CA TRP A 469 -10.07 -1.39 -8.10
C TRP A 469 -9.22 -2.36 -7.28
N GLN A 470 -8.20 -1.86 -6.56
CA GLN A 470 -7.20 -2.70 -5.89
C GLN A 470 -7.81 -3.60 -4.81
N ASN A 471 -8.76 -3.09 -4.03
CA ASN A 471 -9.45 -3.87 -2.98
C ASN A 471 -10.71 -4.58 -3.49
N GLY A 472 -11.14 -4.27 -4.72
CA GLY A 472 -12.32 -4.81 -5.36
C GLY A 472 -12.21 -6.26 -5.79
N VAL A 473 -13.33 -6.81 -6.22
CA VAL A 473 -13.43 -8.21 -6.68
C VAL A 473 -12.69 -8.42 -8.00
N GLY A 474 -12.70 -7.43 -8.89
CA GLY A 474 -12.01 -7.49 -10.19
C GLY A 474 -10.51 -7.78 -10.04
N CYS A 475 -9.82 -7.01 -9.19
CA CYS A 475 -8.40 -7.21 -8.93
C CYS A 475 -8.09 -8.54 -8.25
N LYS A 476 -8.96 -9.01 -7.34
CA LYS A 476 -8.84 -10.34 -6.71
C LYS A 476 -8.97 -11.48 -7.73
N ILE A 477 -9.94 -11.40 -8.65
CA ILE A 477 -10.10 -12.36 -9.75
C ILE A 477 -8.89 -12.31 -10.68
N GLY A 478 -8.46 -11.12 -11.08
CA GLY A 478 -7.29 -10.93 -11.95
C GLY A 478 -6.01 -11.50 -11.34
N GLY A 479 -5.75 -11.18 -10.07
CA GLY A 479 -4.62 -11.70 -9.30
C GLY A 479 -4.62 -13.22 -9.15
N PHE A 480 -5.79 -13.80 -8.87
CA PHE A 480 -5.96 -15.25 -8.86
C PHE A 480 -5.64 -15.86 -10.23
N LEU A 481 -6.25 -15.34 -11.30
CA LEU A 481 -6.08 -15.86 -12.66
C LEU A 481 -4.63 -15.82 -13.12
N THR A 482 -3.90 -14.73 -12.88
CA THR A 482 -2.50 -14.57 -13.32
C THR A 482 -1.53 -15.48 -12.55
N VAL A 483 -1.73 -15.64 -11.23
CA VAL A 483 -0.90 -16.59 -10.46
C VAL A 483 -1.24 -18.03 -10.83
N PHE A 484 -2.53 -18.37 -10.87
CA PHE A 484 -2.98 -19.71 -11.23
C PHE A 484 -2.47 -20.11 -12.63
N SER A 485 -2.66 -19.22 -13.62
CA SER A 485 -2.22 -19.48 -15.00
C SER A 485 -0.71 -19.59 -15.10
N SER A 486 0.05 -18.70 -14.46
CA SER A 486 1.51 -18.74 -14.49
C SER A 486 2.08 -20.03 -13.91
N GLN A 487 1.58 -20.45 -12.73
CA GLN A 487 2.03 -21.70 -12.09
C GLN A 487 1.66 -22.93 -12.92
N LEU A 488 0.43 -22.97 -13.45
CA LEU A 488 -0.03 -24.10 -14.27
C LEU A 488 0.73 -24.17 -15.61
N SER A 489 0.97 -23.04 -16.27
CA SER A 489 1.77 -22.98 -17.51
C SER A 489 3.20 -23.48 -17.27
N VAL A 490 3.88 -23.00 -16.22
CA VAL A 490 5.25 -23.46 -15.89
C VAL A 490 5.29 -24.96 -15.64
N PHE A 491 4.32 -25.49 -14.88
CA PHE A 491 4.25 -26.93 -14.61
C PHE A 491 3.96 -27.75 -15.88
N ALA A 492 2.99 -27.33 -16.70
CA ALA A 492 2.64 -28.00 -17.96
C ALA A 492 3.79 -27.98 -18.97
N LEU A 493 4.51 -26.86 -19.08
CA LEU A 493 5.70 -26.72 -19.90
C LEU A 493 6.81 -27.67 -19.44
N CYS A 494 7.09 -27.71 -18.14
CA CYS A 494 8.07 -28.62 -17.57
C CYS A 494 7.74 -30.09 -17.89
N LEU A 495 6.48 -30.50 -17.69
CA LEU A 495 6.06 -31.86 -17.98
C LEU A 495 6.07 -32.19 -19.47
N LEU A 496 5.74 -31.21 -20.33
CA LEU A 496 5.88 -31.34 -21.78
C LEU A 496 7.35 -31.53 -22.18
N THR A 497 8.28 -30.78 -21.57
CA THR A 497 9.71 -30.94 -21.79
C THR A 497 10.19 -32.33 -21.39
N ILE A 498 9.78 -32.82 -20.22
CA ILE A 498 10.14 -34.16 -19.73
C ILE A 498 9.58 -35.23 -20.65
N GLU A 499 8.30 -35.13 -21.05
CA GLU A 499 7.68 -36.07 -21.99
C GLU A 499 8.47 -36.12 -23.30
N ARG A 500 8.84 -34.96 -23.86
CA ARG A 500 9.62 -34.90 -25.10
C ARG A 500 11.00 -35.50 -24.94
N TRP A 501 11.71 -35.17 -23.86
CA TRP A 501 13.02 -35.74 -23.54
C TRP A 501 12.94 -37.26 -23.44
N TYR A 502 11.94 -37.76 -22.70
CA TYR A 502 11.72 -39.18 -22.49
C TYR A 502 11.37 -39.90 -23.81
N SER A 503 10.43 -39.34 -24.59
CA SER A 503 10.00 -39.91 -25.88
C SER A 503 11.13 -39.93 -26.92
N ILE A 504 12.04 -38.93 -26.94
CA ILE A 504 13.18 -38.89 -27.86
C ILE A 504 14.29 -39.84 -27.41
N ARG A 505 14.66 -39.86 -26.12
CA ARG A 505 15.77 -40.67 -25.61
C ARG A 505 15.44 -42.16 -25.48
N LYS A 506 14.24 -42.49 -25.01
CA LYS A 506 13.81 -43.89 -24.76
C LYS A 506 13.00 -44.51 -25.89
N ALA A 507 12.88 -43.85 -27.04
CA ALA A 507 12.46 -44.52 -28.29
C ALA A 507 13.34 -45.76 -28.61
N LEU A 508 14.51 -45.88 -27.98
CA LEU A 508 15.48 -46.96 -28.19
C LEU A 508 15.36 -48.14 -27.21
N TYR A 509 14.84 -47.98 -25.98
CA TYR A 509 14.75 -49.05 -24.97
C TYR A 509 13.57 -48.80 -23.98
N THR A 510 12.41 -49.40 -24.28
CA THR A 510 11.19 -49.72 -23.49
C THR A 510 10.65 -48.83 -22.34
N ASN A 511 9.31 -48.79 -22.26
CA ASN A 511 8.34 -48.09 -21.37
C ASN A 511 8.17 -46.59 -21.56
N LYS A 512 7.18 -46.14 -22.35
CA LYS A 512 6.75 -44.73 -22.47
C LYS A 512 6.00 -44.24 -21.22
N MET A 513 6.02 -42.93 -20.94
CA MET A 513 5.10 -42.34 -19.96
C MET A 513 3.65 -42.66 -20.37
N THR A 514 2.91 -43.30 -19.48
CA THR A 514 1.52 -43.67 -19.74
C THR A 514 0.62 -42.46 -19.55
N PHE A 515 -0.49 -42.42 -20.30
CA PHE A 515 -1.49 -41.36 -20.18
C PHE A 515 -2.03 -41.23 -18.75
N ALA A 516 -2.32 -42.36 -18.08
CA ALA A 516 -2.81 -42.38 -16.71
C ALA A 516 -1.83 -41.75 -15.70
N SER A 517 -0.53 -42.02 -15.83
CA SER A 517 0.48 -41.41 -14.96
C SER A 517 0.59 -39.90 -15.19
N THR A 518 0.54 -39.44 -16.45
CA THR A 518 0.55 -38.01 -16.77
C THR A 518 -0.66 -37.29 -16.18
N VAL A 519 -1.86 -37.88 -16.26
CA VAL A 519 -3.07 -37.27 -15.67
C VAL A 519 -2.92 -37.09 -14.16
N LYS A 520 -2.38 -38.09 -13.45
CA LYS A 520 -2.13 -37.98 -12.00
C LYS A 520 -1.12 -36.88 -11.66
N ILE A 521 -0.02 -36.79 -12.41
CA ILE A 521 1.00 -35.75 -12.20
C ILE A 521 0.42 -34.36 -12.50
N MET A 522 -0.36 -34.22 -13.56
CA MET A 522 -1.03 -32.96 -13.87
C MET A 522 -2.05 -32.57 -12.81
N ALA A 523 -2.80 -33.52 -12.23
CA ALA A 523 -3.72 -33.23 -11.13
C ALA A 523 -2.99 -32.60 -9.92
N PHE A 524 -1.77 -33.06 -9.60
CA PHE A 524 -0.93 -32.40 -8.61
C PHE A 524 -0.57 -30.97 -8.99
N GLY A 525 -0.17 -30.74 -10.25
CA GLY A 525 0.10 -29.40 -10.77
C GLY A 525 -1.09 -28.45 -10.65
N TRP A 526 -2.30 -28.92 -10.92
CA TRP A 526 -3.54 -28.16 -10.74
C TRP A 526 -3.77 -27.78 -9.27
N VAL A 527 -3.65 -28.76 -8.36
CA VAL A 527 -3.81 -28.51 -6.92
C VAL A 527 -2.78 -27.50 -6.43
N TYR A 528 -1.51 -27.65 -6.81
CA TYR A 528 -0.45 -26.71 -6.48
C TYR A 528 -0.76 -25.30 -6.98
N SER A 529 -1.13 -25.13 -8.25
CA SER A 529 -1.43 -23.81 -8.82
C SER A 529 -2.62 -23.14 -8.14
N ILE A 530 -3.67 -23.89 -7.77
CA ILE A 530 -4.82 -23.36 -7.03
C ILE A 530 -4.40 -22.94 -5.62
N VAL A 531 -3.62 -23.76 -4.92
CA VAL A 531 -3.11 -23.42 -3.58
C VAL A 531 -2.29 -22.14 -3.64
N MET A 532 -1.34 -22.03 -4.57
CA MET A 532 -0.52 -20.83 -4.69
C MET A 532 -1.35 -19.58 -5.06
N ALA A 533 -2.35 -19.71 -5.93
CA ALA A 533 -3.22 -18.58 -6.29
C ALA A 533 -4.23 -18.18 -5.19
N THR A 534 -4.59 -19.09 -4.29
CA THR A 534 -5.50 -18.79 -3.17
C THR A 534 -4.80 -18.18 -1.96
N MET A 535 -3.50 -18.45 -1.75
CA MET A 535 -2.75 -17.93 -0.59
C MET A 535 -2.83 -16.41 -0.39
N PRO A 536 -2.71 -15.55 -1.43
CA PRO A 536 -2.86 -14.10 -1.26
C PRO A 536 -4.29 -13.67 -0.88
N LEU A 537 -5.31 -14.46 -1.23
CA LEU A 537 -6.69 -14.21 -0.83
C LEU A 537 -6.94 -14.53 0.65
N LEU A 538 -6.13 -15.44 1.23
CA LEU A 538 -6.15 -15.80 2.66
C LEU A 538 -5.28 -14.87 3.53
N GLY A 539 -4.70 -13.81 2.95
CA GLY A 539 -3.97 -12.78 3.70
C GLY A 539 -2.47 -13.05 3.92
N ILE A 540 -1.93 -14.17 3.41
CA ILE A 540 -0.48 -14.47 3.48
C ILE A 540 0.33 -13.43 2.68
N SER A 541 -0.18 -13.08 1.51
CA SER A 541 0.24 -11.95 0.67
C SER A 541 -1.00 -11.10 0.34
N SER A 542 -0.95 -10.20 -0.63
CA SER A 542 -2.10 -9.42 -1.08
C SER A 542 -2.00 -9.06 -2.55
N TYR A 543 -3.10 -9.22 -3.29
CA TYR A 543 -3.21 -8.74 -4.68
C TYR A 543 -3.47 -7.23 -4.76
N SER A 544 -3.84 -6.60 -3.65
CA SER A 544 -4.26 -5.20 -3.60
C SER A 544 -3.09 -4.21 -3.48
N THR A 545 -1.84 -4.68 -3.50
CA THR A 545 -0.66 -3.81 -3.31
C THR A 545 -0.23 -3.07 -4.59
N THR A 546 -0.65 -3.56 -5.76
CA THR A 546 -0.26 -3.02 -7.08
C THR A 546 -1.48 -2.81 -7.97
N SER A 547 -1.44 -1.84 -8.89
CA SER A 547 -2.54 -1.60 -9.84
C SER A 547 -2.77 -2.73 -10.83
N ILE A 548 -1.74 -3.56 -11.07
CA ILE A 548 -1.79 -4.73 -11.96
C ILE A 548 -2.13 -6.04 -11.22
N CYS A 549 -2.48 -5.96 -9.93
CA CYS A 549 -3.00 -7.09 -9.15
C CYS A 549 -2.01 -8.25 -8.97
N LEU A 550 -0.70 -7.97 -9.00
CA LEU A 550 0.32 -8.96 -8.69
C LEU A 550 0.60 -8.97 -7.18
N PRO A 551 0.87 -10.14 -6.60
CA PRO A 551 1.06 -10.31 -5.16
C PRO A 551 2.47 -9.88 -4.74
N MET A 552 2.75 -8.58 -4.82
CA MET A 552 4.05 -7.97 -4.54
C MET A 552 4.01 -7.26 -3.19
N ASP A 553 3.83 -8.03 -2.12
CA ASP A 553 3.91 -7.52 -0.75
C ASP A 553 5.32 -7.74 -0.20
N THR A 554 6.15 -6.70 -0.27
CA THR A 554 7.53 -6.72 0.21
C THR A 554 7.67 -6.13 1.61
N VAL A 555 6.58 -5.68 2.24
CA VAL A 555 6.61 -5.07 3.58
C VAL A 555 6.47 -6.15 4.64
N ARG A 556 5.58 -7.12 4.42
CA ARG A 556 5.39 -8.24 5.35
C ARG A 556 6.33 -9.39 5.03
N ALA A 557 6.94 -9.97 6.07
CA ALA A 557 7.81 -11.15 5.93
C ALA A 557 7.10 -12.34 5.27
N SER A 558 5.79 -12.54 5.55
CA SER A 558 4.98 -13.57 4.90
C SER A 558 4.84 -13.35 3.39
N GLY A 559 4.66 -12.10 2.96
CA GLY A 559 4.60 -11.71 1.55
C GLY A 559 5.91 -11.97 0.82
N VAL A 560 7.04 -11.57 1.42
CA VAL A 560 8.38 -11.84 0.89
C VAL A 560 8.64 -13.34 0.71
N CYS A 561 8.32 -14.15 1.73
CA CYS A 561 8.47 -15.60 1.68
C CYS A 561 7.61 -16.24 0.57
N TYR A 562 6.39 -15.76 0.40
CA TYR A 562 5.49 -16.20 -0.66
C TYR A 562 6.04 -15.89 -2.06
N VAL A 563 6.46 -14.64 -2.31
CA VAL A 563 7.03 -14.25 -3.62
C VAL A 563 8.31 -15.02 -3.91
N PHE A 564 9.16 -15.22 -2.91
CA PHE A 564 10.35 -16.06 -3.02
C PHE A 564 10.00 -17.50 -3.44
N THR A 565 8.97 -18.09 -2.83
CA THR A 565 8.52 -19.45 -3.15
C THR A 565 8.06 -19.57 -4.61
N LEU A 566 7.28 -18.59 -5.11
CA LEU A 566 6.87 -18.55 -6.51
C LEU A 566 8.06 -18.48 -7.47
N LEU A 567 9.03 -17.60 -7.17
CA LEU A 567 10.21 -17.41 -8.01
C LEU A 567 11.16 -18.60 -7.94
N ALA A 568 11.32 -19.23 -6.77
CA ALA A 568 12.13 -20.43 -6.58
C ALA A 568 11.57 -21.62 -7.36
N PHE A 569 10.25 -21.82 -7.33
CA PHE A 569 9.60 -22.84 -8.15
C PHE A 569 9.83 -22.59 -9.64
N ALA A 570 9.62 -21.35 -10.10
CA ALA A 570 9.86 -20.97 -11.50
C ALA A 570 11.33 -21.20 -11.91
N ALA A 571 12.29 -20.85 -11.05
CA ALA A 571 13.72 -21.08 -11.30
C ALA A 571 14.08 -22.58 -11.33
N ALA A 572 13.54 -23.38 -10.41
CA ALA A 572 13.78 -24.82 -10.41
C ALA A 572 13.22 -25.49 -11.68
N ALA A 573 12.00 -25.14 -12.08
CA ALA A 573 11.40 -25.60 -13.33
C ALA A 573 12.24 -25.17 -14.54
N PHE A 574 12.75 -23.93 -14.53
CA PHE A 574 13.63 -23.41 -15.57
C PHE A 574 14.95 -24.18 -15.69
N LEU A 575 15.62 -24.48 -14.58
CA LEU A 575 16.86 -25.26 -14.57
C LEU A 575 16.63 -26.70 -15.05
N LEU A 576 15.52 -27.32 -14.64
CA LEU A 576 15.13 -28.65 -15.09
C LEU A 576 14.85 -28.67 -16.60
N MET A 577 14.10 -27.70 -17.10
CA MET A 577 13.87 -27.53 -18.53
C MET A 577 15.19 -27.37 -19.28
N LEU A 578 16.09 -26.49 -18.83
CA LEU A 578 17.40 -26.28 -19.42
C LEU A 578 18.21 -27.58 -19.49
N PHE A 579 18.25 -28.34 -18.39
CA PHE A 579 18.92 -29.64 -18.33
C PHE A 579 18.35 -30.62 -19.37
N CYS A 580 17.03 -30.80 -19.41
CA CYS A 580 16.38 -31.67 -20.38
C CYS A 580 16.66 -31.23 -21.82
N TYR A 581 16.72 -29.91 -22.09
CA TYR A 581 17.00 -29.41 -23.43
C TYR A 581 18.44 -29.64 -23.89
N VAL A 582 19.42 -29.42 -23.01
CA VAL A 582 20.81 -29.77 -23.31
C VAL A 582 20.91 -31.26 -23.66
N GLN A 583 20.22 -32.13 -22.91
CA GLN A 583 20.21 -33.57 -23.17
C GLN A 583 19.50 -33.96 -24.47
N ILE A 584 18.39 -33.31 -24.82
CA ILE A 584 17.70 -33.48 -26.12
C ILE A 584 18.63 -33.06 -27.26
N TYR A 585 19.23 -31.87 -27.15
CA TYR A 585 20.12 -31.31 -28.17
C TYR A 585 21.32 -32.20 -28.44
N MET A 586 21.99 -32.68 -27.38
CA MET A 586 23.15 -33.57 -27.50
C MET A 586 22.77 -34.91 -28.17
N SER A 587 21.62 -35.49 -27.81
CA SER A 587 21.12 -36.72 -28.43
C SER A 587 20.82 -36.55 -29.91
N LEU A 588 20.23 -35.40 -30.29
CA LEU A 588 19.92 -35.08 -31.67
C LEU A 588 21.17 -34.76 -32.48
N SER A 589 22.17 -34.07 -31.91
CA SER A 589 23.44 -33.78 -32.57
C SER A 589 24.25 -35.06 -32.88
N TYR A 590 24.08 -36.10 -32.08
CA TYR A 590 24.70 -37.40 -32.30
C TYR A 590 24.04 -38.14 -33.48
N GLU A 591 22.71 -38.23 -33.49
CA GLU A 591 21.91 -38.86 -34.55
C GLU A 591 21.95 -38.08 -35.88
N THR A 592 21.94 -36.74 -35.86
CA THR A 592 21.99 -35.91 -37.08
C THR A 592 23.32 -35.96 -37.82
N ARG A 593 24.40 -36.50 -37.20
CA ARG A 593 25.62 -36.89 -37.94
C ARG A 593 25.41 -38.14 -38.81
N HIS A 594 24.37 -38.94 -38.55
CA HIS A 594 24.10 -40.22 -39.21
C HIS A 594 22.70 -40.33 -39.86
N ALA A 595 21.78 -39.37 -39.66
CA ALA A 595 20.40 -39.44 -40.11
C ALA A 595 20.09 -38.65 -41.41
N VAL A 596 19.09 -39.15 -42.17
CA VAL A 596 18.57 -38.57 -43.42
C VAL A 596 17.91 -37.20 -43.17
N LYS A 597 18.10 -36.23 -44.09
CA LYS A 597 17.70 -34.80 -44.03
C LYS A 597 16.26 -34.47 -43.53
N GLY A 598 15.34 -35.43 -43.50
CA GLY A 598 13.94 -35.21 -43.10
C GLY A 598 13.67 -35.16 -41.59
N GLU A 599 14.34 -35.99 -40.78
CA GLU A 599 14.06 -36.11 -39.33
C GLU A 599 14.66 -34.95 -38.51
N ALA A 600 15.78 -34.38 -38.97
CA ALA A 600 16.41 -33.20 -38.38
C ALA A 600 15.50 -31.96 -38.38
N SER A 601 14.56 -31.87 -39.33
CA SER A 601 13.62 -30.74 -39.47
C SER A 601 12.57 -30.70 -38.36
N VAL A 602 12.10 -31.88 -37.88
CA VAL A 602 11.10 -31.98 -36.80
C VAL A 602 11.73 -31.63 -35.44
N ALA A 603 12.97 -32.05 -35.23
CA ALA A 603 13.73 -31.78 -34.02
C ALA A 603 14.07 -30.29 -33.84
N ARG A 604 14.52 -29.62 -34.92
CA ARG A 604 14.80 -28.16 -34.92
C ARG A 604 13.55 -27.34 -34.61
N LYS A 605 12.39 -27.79 -35.07
CA LYS A 605 11.08 -27.17 -34.80
C LYS A 605 10.70 -27.23 -33.32
N ILE A 606 10.91 -28.37 -32.67
CA ILE A 606 10.69 -28.53 -31.22
C ILE A 606 11.65 -27.62 -30.43
N LEU A 607 12.90 -27.45 -30.86
CA LEU A 607 13.87 -26.55 -30.21
C LEU A 607 13.43 -25.07 -30.22
N VAL A 608 12.74 -24.62 -31.28
CA VAL A 608 12.22 -23.26 -31.40
C VAL A 608 11.04 -23.01 -30.46
N LEU A 609 10.06 -23.93 -30.39
CA LEU A 609 8.92 -23.85 -29.47
C LEU A 609 9.37 -23.63 -28.03
N VAL A 610 10.38 -24.40 -27.66
CA VAL A 610 11.03 -24.45 -26.36
C VAL A 610 11.81 -23.16 -26.05
N GLY A 611 12.59 -22.68 -27.03
CA GLY A 611 13.44 -21.51 -26.87
C GLY A 611 12.64 -20.23 -26.68
N THR A 612 11.48 -20.10 -27.32
CA THR A 612 10.58 -18.96 -27.13
C THR A 612 10.11 -18.84 -25.68
N ASN A 613 9.76 -19.96 -25.05
CA ASN A 613 9.35 -19.99 -23.64
C ASN A 613 10.49 -19.61 -22.67
N PHE A 614 11.73 -20.00 -22.99
CA PHE A 614 12.92 -19.63 -22.23
C PHE A 614 13.18 -18.12 -22.25
N VAL A 615 13.13 -17.52 -23.45
CA VAL A 615 13.41 -16.08 -23.64
C VAL A 615 12.37 -15.21 -22.91
N CYS A 616 11.11 -15.62 -22.86
CA CYS A 616 10.05 -14.88 -22.18
C CYS A 616 10.09 -15.03 -20.64
N THR A 617 10.58 -16.16 -20.11
CA THR A 617 10.51 -16.46 -18.67
C THR A 617 11.79 -16.11 -17.92
N ALA A 618 12.97 -16.23 -18.55
CA ALA A 618 14.26 -15.99 -17.90
C ALA A 618 14.42 -14.58 -17.31
N PRO A 619 14.04 -13.49 -18.02
CA PRO A 619 14.20 -12.14 -17.48
C PRO A 619 13.33 -11.92 -16.24
N VAL A 620 12.10 -12.44 -16.22
CA VAL A 620 11.17 -12.28 -15.08
C VAL A 620 11.73 -12.92 -13.82
N ILE A 621 12.29 -14.14 -13.95
CA ILE A 621 12.91 -14.84 -12.82
C ILE A 621 14.13 -14.05 -12.32
N PHE A 622 15.03 -13.67 -13.22
CA PHE A 622 16.26 -12.95 -12.86
C PHE A 622 15.97 -11.60 -12.19
N PHE A 623 15.13 -10.77 -12.80
CA PHE A 623 14.78 -9.46 -12.23
C PHE A 623 13.90 -9.58 -10.98
N GLY A 624 13.08 -10.63 -10.88
CA GLY A 624 12.33 -10.94 -9.67
C GLY A 624 13.24 -11.22 -8.46
N PHE A 625 14.27 -12.06 -8.62
CA PHE A 625 15.21 -12.35 -7.55
C PHE A 625 16.05 -11.15 -7.13
N THR A 626 16.53 -10.36 -8.08
CA THR A 626 17.31 -9.16 -7.77
C THR A 626 16.48 -8.12 -7.01
N ALA A 627 15.20 -7.98 -7.34
CA ALA A 627 14.27 -7.15 -6.58
C ALA A 627 14.03 -7.68 -5.15
N LEU A 628 13.87 -9.00 -4.97
CA LEU A 628 13.70 -9.61 -3.64
C LEU A 628 14.93 -9.48 -2.73
N LEU A 629 16.13 -9.55 -3.31
CA LEU A 629 17.39 -9.39 -2.57
C LEU A 629 17.69 -7.93 -2.20
N GLY A 630 16.82 -6.98 -2.57
CA GLY A 630 16.99 -5.56 -2.29
C GLY A 630 17.87 -4.81 -3.29
N TYR A 631 18.22 -5.43 -4.43
CA TYR A 631 19.07 -4.86 -5.46
C TYR A 631 18.37 -4.84 -6.83
N PRO A 632 17.27 -4.07 -7.01
CA PRO A 632 16.56 -4.02 -8.28
C PRO A 632 17.45 -3.45 -9.39
N LEU A 633 17.88 -4.31 -10.33
CA LEU A 633 18.73 -3.90 -11.47
C LEU A 633 17.95 -3.18 -12.57
N ILE A 634 16.62 -3.23 -12.50
CA ILE A 634 15.70 -2.60 -13.43
C ILE A 634 14.73 -1.70 -12.68
N ASP A 635 14.56 -0.48 -13.17
CA ASP A 635 13.59 0.48 -12.65
C ASP A 635 12.16 -0.09 -12.71
N LEU A 636 11.31 0.27 -11.74
CA LEU A 636 9.92 -0.21 -11.65
C LEU A 636 9.13 -0.04 -12.96
N THR A 637 9.39 1.03 -13.72
CA THR A 637 8.78 1.29 -15.03
C THR A 637 9.12 0.22 -16.06
N LYS A 638 10.38 -0.19 -16.12
CA LYS A 638 10.86 -1.24 -17.03
C LYS A 638 10.41 -2.63 -16.54
N SER A 639 10.37 -2.86 -15.23
CA SER A 639 9.83 -4.09 -14.64
C SER A 639 8.35 -4.29 -14.97
N LYS A 640 7.55 -3.21 -14.97
CA LYS A 640 6.15 -3.24 -15.41
C LYS A 640 6.01 -3.67 -16.87
N MET A 641 6.82 -3.10 -17.77
CA MET A 641 6.82 -3.53 -19.18
C MET A 641 7.15 -5.01 -19.32
N LEU A 642 8.10 -5.51 -18.54
CA LEU A 642 8.47 -6.93 -18.54
C LEU A 642 7.29 -7.83 -18.13
N LEU A 643 6.59 -7.48 -17.04
CA LEU A 643 5.50 -8.27 -16.48
C LEU A 643 4.20 -8.22 -17.30
N VAL A 644 3.88 -7.07 -17.87
CA VAL A 644 2.59 -6.83 -18.52
C VAL A 644 2.65 -7.07 -20.04
N PHE A 645 3.83 -6.95 -20.66
CA PHE A 645 3.98 -7.14 -22.10
C PHE A 645 4.85 -8.34 -22.47
N PHE A 646 6.09 -8.42 -21.99
CA PHE A 646 7.01 -9.48 -22.44
C PHE A 646 6.63 -10.88 -21.94
N TYR A 647 6.22 -10.98 -20.69
CA TYR A 647 5.83 -12.25 -20.09
C TYR A 647 4.63 -12.90 -20.81
N PRO A 648 3.51 -12.18 -21.08
CA PRO A 648 2.36 -12.79 -21.73
C PRO A 648 2.50 -13.04 -23.25
N ILE A 649 3.53 -12.51 -23.92
CA ILE A 649 3.81 -12.83 -25.34
C ILE A 649 3.97 -14.35 -25.53
N ASN A 650 4.52 -15.05 -24.54
CA ASN A 650 4.66 -16.50 -24.59
C ASN A 650 3.30 -17.21 -24.74
N SER A 651 2.29 -16.78 -23.98
CA SER A 651 0.93 -17.30 -24.05
C SER A 651 0.26 -17.06 -25.41
N CYS A 652 0.66 -15.99 -26.10
CA CYS A 652 0.24 -15.72 -27.47
C CYS A 652 0.98 -16.59 -28.49
N ALA A 653 2.28 -16.83 -28.32
CA ALA A 653 3.12 -17.55 -29.28
C ALA A 653 2.82 -19.06 -29.32
N ASN A 654 2.45 -19.66 -28.18
CA ASN A 654 2.25 -21.10 -28.02
C ASN A 654 1.33 -21.75 -29.09
N PRO A 655 0.09 -21.25 -29.33
CA PRO A 655 -0.78 -21.77 -30.39
C PRO A 655 -0.19 -21.72 -31.81
N PHE A 656 0.53 -20.65 -32.16
CA PHE A 656 1.17 -20.51 -33.48
C PHE A 656 2.30 -21.52 -33.64
N LEU A 657 3.08 -21.73 -32.58
CA LEU A 657 4.13 -22.73 -32.59
C LEU A 657 3.53 -24.14 -32.73
N TYR A 658 2.39 -24.47 -32.11
CA TYR A 658 1.75 -25.78 -32.33
C TYR A 658 1.28 -26.00 -33.77
N THR A 659 0.69 -24.98 -34.40
CA THR A 659 0.18 -25.05 -35.78
C THR A 659 1.30 -25.09 -36.83
N ILE A 660 2.39 -24.36 -36.63
CA ILE A 660 3.55 -24.36 -37.54
C ILE A 660 4.35 -25.66 -37.43
N LEU A 661 4.50 -26.17 -36.20
CA LEU A 661 5.43 -27.27 -35.91
C LEU A 661 4.76 -28.66 -35.99
N THR A 662 3.42 -28.75 -35.89
CA THR A 662 2.69 -30.03 -35.90
C THR A 662 1.70 -30.12 -37.07
N SER A 663 2.08 -30.81 -38.14
CA SER A 663 1.26 -30.96 -39.36
C SER A 663 -0.11 -31.58 -39.12
N SER A 664 -0.23 -32.53 -38.16
CA SER A 664 -1.52 -33.13 -37.80
C SER A 664 -2.44 -32.12 -37.13
N PHE A 665 -1.92 -31.28 -36.23
CA PHE A 665 -2.69 -30.27 -35.51
C PHE A 665 -3.13 -29.16 -36.46
N ARG A 666 -2.25 -28.72 -37.36
CA ARG A 666 -2.57 -27.76 -38.42
C ARG A 666 -3.79 -28.18 -39.23
N ARG A 667 -3.83 -29.44 -39.70
CA ARG A 667 -4.97 -29.98 -40.45
C ARG A 667 -6.28 -29.91 -39.66
N ASP A 668 -6.21 -30.21 -38.37
CA ASP A 668 -7.38 -30.26 -37.49
C ASP A 668 -7.89 -28.86 -37.12
N ALA A 669 -6.99 -27.90 -36.94
CA ALA A 669 -7.31 -26.49 -36.76
C ALA A 669 -8.00 -25.91 -38.00
N PHE A 670 -7.43 -26.11 -39.20
CA PHE A 670 -8.06 -25.67 -40.45
C PHE A 670 -9.44 -26.32 -40.69
N ALA A 671 -9.59 -27.61 -40.38
CA ALA A 671 -10.88 -28.30 -40.47
C ALA A 671 -11.92 -27.74 -39.49
N THR A 672 -11.49 -27.22 -38.34
CA THR A 672 -12.37 -26.61 -37.33
C THR A 672 -12.75 -25.19 -37.71
N ILE A 673 -11.80 -24.37 -38.17
CA ILE A 673 -12.01 -23.00 -38.63
C ILE A 673 -12.90 -22.96 -39.89
N SER A 674 -12.68 -23.88 -40.84
CA SER A 674 -13.50 -23.96 -42.07
C SER A 674 -14.95 -24.36 -41.82
N LYS A 675 -15.28 -24.96 -40.67
CA LYS A 675 -16.67 -25.20 -40.26
C LYS A 675 -17.36 -23.96 -39.69
N PHE A 676 -16.60 -22.94 -39.26
CA PHE A 676 -17.13 -21.66 -38.78
C PHE A 676 -17.26 -20.59 -39.89
N GLY A 677 -17.08 -20.96 -41.16
CA GLY A 677 -17.47 -20.13 -42.31
C GLY A 677 -16.44 -19.11 -42.82
N VAL A 678 -15.24 -19.03 -42.25
CA VAL A 678 -14.24 -17.98 -42.62
C VAL A 678 -13.30 -18.40 -43.77
N CYS A 679 -13.43 -19.60 -44.33
CA CYS A 679 -12.69 -20.03 -45.52
C CYS A 679 -13.55 -20.90 -46.43
N LEU A 680 -14.35 -20.25 -47.29
CA LEU A 680 -14.72 -20.76 -48.60
C LEU A 680 -13.66 -20.17 -49.54
N ASP A 681 -12.60 -20.88 -49.92
CA ASP A 681 -12.59 -21.43 -51.29
C ASP A 681 -11.67 -22.64 -51.55
N ASN A 682 -10.76 -23.05 -50.66
CA ASN A 682 -9.76 -24.07 -51.04
C ASN A 682 -10.10 -25.51 -50.64
N LYS A 683 -11.38 -25.90 -50.72
CA LYS A 683 -11.81 -27.30 -50.45
C LYS A 683 -11.41 -28.27 -51.57
N LYS A 684 -11.04 -27.79 -52.77
CA LYS A 684 -10.76 -28.63 -53.95
C LYS A 684 -9.27 -28.84 -54.25
N GLU A 685 -8.38 -27.93 -53.88
CA GLU A 685 -6.95 -28.02 -54.26
C GLU A 685 -6.14 -29.04 -53.43
N TYR A 686 -6.46 -29.23 -52.15
CA TYR A 686 -5.68 -30.13 -51.29
C TYR A 686 -6.02 -31.62 -51.42
N LYS A 687 -7.12 -31.97 -52.10
CA LYS A 687 -7.48 -33.37 -52.36
C LYS A 687 -6.68 -33.96 -53.53
N VAL A 688 -6.11 -33.12 -54.40
CA VAL A 688 -5.46 -33.53 -55.66
C VAL A 688 -3.98 -33.88 -55.49
N ILE A 689 -3.27 -33.29 -54.51
CA ILE A 689 -1.81 -33.44 -54.39
C ILE A 689 -1.39 -34.79 -53.76
N TYR A 690 -2.28 -35.49 -53.05
CA TYR A 690 -1.93 -36.74 -52.35
C TYR A 690 -2.58 -38.01 -52.90
N SER A 691 -3.53 -37.91 -53.84
CA SER A 691 -4.03 -39.08 -54.57
C SER A 691 -3.07 -39.59 -55.65
N THR A 692 -2.04 -38.82 -56.01
CA THR A 692 -1.03 -39.18 -57.02
C THR A 692 0.17 -39.96 -56.47
N GLN A 693 0.27 -40.20 -55.15
CA GLN A 693 1.37 -41.00 -54.56
C GLN A 693 0.99 -42.44 -54.16
N THR A 694 -0.25 -42.88 -54.39
CA THR A 694 -0.70 -44.25 -54.07
C THR A 694 -1.04 -45.11 -55.29
N ASN A 695 -0.60 -44.74 -56.51
CA ASN A 695 -0.92 -45.49 -57.73
C ASN A 695 0.26 -45.69 -58.69
N THR A 696 1.46 -45.97 -58.17
CA THR A 696 2.59 -46.50 -58.95
C THR A 696 3.25 -47.67 -58.23
N GLN A 697 2.49 -48.75 -58.01
CA GLN A 697 3.04 -50.10 -57.81
C GLN A 697 1.94 -51.16 -58.02
N ARG A 698 1.59 -51.40 -59.29
CA ARG A 698 0.97 -52.66 -59.73
C ARG A 698 1.54 -53.05 -61.10
N SER A 699 2.50 -53.98 -61.02
CA SER A 699 2.75 -55.11 -61.94
C SER A 699 2.71 -54.86 -63.46
N THR A 700 3.90 -54.74 -64.06
CA THR A 700 4.16 -55.27 -65.40
C THR A 700 4.67 -56.72 -65.29
N PRO A 701 4.19 -57.68 -66.10
CA PRO A 701 4.73 -59.03 -66.13
C PRO A 701 5.93 -59.07 -67.09
N MET A 702 7.12 -59.42 -66.59
CA MET A 702 8.27 -59.70 -67.44
C MET A 702 8.44 -61.22 -67.61
N HIS A 703 8.30 -61.66 -68.86
CA HIS A 703 8.64 -62.99 -69.35
C HIS A 703 10.09 -63.36 -69.02
N LYS A 704 10.31 -64.56 -68.48
CA LYS A 704 11.63 -65.22 -68.44
C LYS A 704 11.93 -65.83 -69.81
N PRO A 705 13.13 -65.66 -70.39
CA PRO A 705 13.63 -66.56 -71.41
C PRO A 705 14.38 -67.74 -70.76
N THR A 706 13.98 -68.93 -71.17
CA THR A 706 14.67 -70.20 -70.92
C THR A 706 15.93 -70.25 -71.80
N LEU A 707 17.11 -70.47 -71.22
CA LEU A 707 18.28 -70.91 -71.98
C LEU A 707 18.96 -72.06 -71.24
N SER A 708 18.87 -73.24 -71.84
CA SER A 708 19.59 -74.46 -71.52
C SER A 708 21.01 -74.41 -72.11
N LEU A 709 22.03 -74.79 -71.35
CA LEU A 709 23.30 -75.30 -71.86
C LEU A 709 23.98 -76.19 -70.82
N THR A 710 23.99 -77.48 -71.11
CA THR A 710 24.76 -78.56 -70.49
C THR A 710 26.14 -78.68 -71.13
N LEU A 711 27.20 -78.98 -70.34
CA LEU A 711 28.10 -80.16 -70.48
C LEU A 711 29.42 -80.06 -69.66
N GLN A 712 29.58 -81.01 -68.70
CA GLN A 712 30.75 -81.92 -68.44
C GLN A 712 32.09 -81.31 -67.96
N GLN A 713 32.92 -81.87 -67.06
CA GLN A 713 33.28 -83.23 -66.55
C GLN A 713 34.16 -83.02 -65.27
N PRO A 714 34.74 -84.02 -64.57
CA PRO A 714 34.62 -85.49 -64.67
C PRO A 714 33.83 -86.16 -63.52
#